data_AF-A0A562Q4P5-F1
#
_entry.id   AF-A0A562Q4P5-F1
#
_cell.length_a   1.000
_cell.length_b   1.000
_cell.length_c   1.000
_cell.angle_alpha   90.00
_cell.angle_beta   90.00
_cell.angle_gamma   90.00
#
_symmetry.space_group_name_H-M   'P 1'
#
loop_
_entity.id
_entity.type
_entity.pdbx_description
1 polymer ?
#
loop_
_entity_poly.entity_id
_entity_poly.type
_entity_poly.pdbx_seq_one_letter_code
_entity_poly.pdbx_strand_id
1 'polypeptide(L)'
;MKHASLHRHATSLRGRQLLPLLLAASVGHAYGATTGPAGTPGQNGATAGAAGTAGGAAPAFTVSRTLFDDLEVNGGAGGKGGNGAAGATGQNGGAAGAGGAGAATSLTLNDSRLAPASTIVWVTGGTGGSAGAAGVAGAGAAAGAEAVGGSGGTAALEATLGGTGGQAAAVTLRTDGGRAGHGSAGGGAGGAASARARVAQNAATIAETNINVRGGRGGNATVYADGAGNGNGGAGGAAFATLDASNAAGYQGTVDVTGGMGGNAYGAGQRAGDGGAAAAVVNASGGNGPLALTTRIEGGAGGYGLRGAKGGNGSGVTVRDALTLATHGTLQLNLYGNAGPGGSSDAAAGAGGDADVQLTLHDTQATALTIRLDSRGAYGGSASGNRSAVAGKAGTANARADVTGHGPVTLTVSAESGRGGSHDAGGTAENGASATAEAHARGTGTVVSVANAIGGAAGYSRAGSARAGTGYARASAHSDNGDATARARATGGFGTGDGAGGSVTLVDAVSGSASGTLTLVQIANGRVGGSGSPLSAGGAGGAAVSRLSFSDARAARINATVEAHGGDGGDGADGLDGLGGSADAALSLAATAAGSRATGTVVAHGGLLGWGRPGASERAGDATGVALVQADRQAVARVEAHGSTVNGNEGVVASNASAQARAISAGEADALAIARADLGKSNRGTARAEAVGGNGTTSAAALAMGANVDAVALSRATGASLNEAYAHATGVETASTLARSVSTGTGGLTVTTTASSAGAADGGTGWGAATSANIGGALGTRDLVLGDVGFASATALPDAASMVPILAAAPAAAAALAKGEIIAVGTMGIQSAAPPSNLLSANFQFATDAPRYLTLGLLGTLSDQGLTFSDLELTVSSHGTQLFTQSFDSVAAAQQFFADQAISLGMLGAGMQDILVSTEITGSDRGGFQFQYALGVSAVPEPGSWMLMLVGMTVVLVVTRRRRA
;
A
#
# COMPACT_ATOMS: atom_id res chain seq x y z
N MET A 1 -23.83 -102.68 25.74
CA MET A 1 -22.85 -103.44 26.54
C MET A 1 -21.89 -102.45 27.21
N LYS A 2 -21.84 -102.48 28.57
CA LYS A 2 -20.82 -101.95 29.52
C LYS A 2 -20.53 -100.43 29.53
N HIS A 3 -21.06 -99.66 30.50
CA HIS A 3 -20.44 -99.21 31.81
C HIS A 3 -19.33 -98.14 31.62
N ALA A 4 -19.14 -97.03 32.38
CA ALA A 4 -19.77 -96.36 33.53
C ALA A 4 -19.11 -94.94 33.70
N SER A 5 -19.83 -93.92 34.19
CA SER A 5 -19.63 -93.19 35.48
C SER A 5 -18.55 -92.07 35.64
N LEU A 6 -19.03 -90.82 35.74
CA LEU A 6 -18.83 -89.76 36.77
C LEU A 6 -17.44 -89.25 37.27
N HIS A 7 -17.34 -87.90 37.25
CA HIS A 7 -17.00 -86.93 38.34
C HIS A 7 -15.64 -86.18 38.46
N ARG A 8 -15.77 -84.83 38.29
CA ARG A 8 -15.40 -83.68 39.17
C ARG A 8 -13.96 -83.09 39.29
N HIS A 9 -13.95 -81.75 39.10
CA HIS A 9 -13.22 -80.65 39.79
C HIS A 9 -11.87 -80.07 39.30
N ALA A 10 -11.99 -78.87 38.70
CA ALA A 10 -11.50 -77.55 39.16
C ALA A 10 -10.03 -77.08 38.98
N THR A 11 -9.93 -75.74 38.82
CA THR A 11 -8.79 -74.79 38.91
C THR A 11 -8.00 -74.51 37.61
N SER A 12 -8.14 -73.34 36.97
CA SER A 12 -7.56 -72.00 37.31
C SER A 12 -6.06 -71.91 37.00
N LEU A 13 -5.66 -71.14 35.97
CA LEU A 13 -4.65 -70.06 36.04
C LEU A 13 -4.15 -69.59 34.65
N ARG A 14 -4.22 -68.26 34.46
CA ARG A 14 -3.24 -67.37 33.78
C ARG A 14 -3.36 -67.09 32.27
N GLY A 15 -4.36 -66.27 31.95
CA GLY A 15 -4.24 -65.15 31.00
C GLY A 15 -3.24 -64.05 31.45
N ARG A 16 -2.05 -64.42 31.92
CA ARG A 16 -0.97 -63.49 32.36
C ARG A 16 0.23 -63.44 31.42
N GLN A 17 0.24 -64.20 30.33
CA GLN A 17 1.35 -64.18 29.35
C GLN A 17 1.09 -63.30 28.12
N LEU A 18 -0.16 -62.87 27.88
CA LEU A 18 -0.48 -61.95 26.79
C LEU A 18 -0.45 -60.48 27.21
N LEU A 19 -0.68 -60.15 28.49
CA LEU A 19 -0.63 -58.77 28.98
C LEU A 19 0.78 -58.15 28.87
N PRO A 20 1.89 -58.84 29.20
CA PRO A 20 3.24 -58.29 29.02
C PRO A 20 3.63 -58.17 27.55
N LEU A 21 3.12 -59.04 26.66
CA LEU A 21 3.38 -58.95 25.22
C LEU A 21 2.57 -57.80 24.56
N LEU A 22 1.32 -57.59 25.00
CA LEU A 22 0.49 -56.45 24.58
C LEU A 22 0.94 -55.12 25.21
N LEU A 23 1.51 -55.13 26.43
CA LEU A 23 2.18 -53.95 27.01
C LEU A 23 3.55 -53.69 26.37
N ALA A 24 4.34 -54.72 26.03
CA ALA A 24 5.61 -54.52 25.34
C ALA A 24 5.43 -54.04 23.89
N ALA A 25 4.38 -54.49 23.20
CA ALA A 25 4.02 -54.01 21.87
C ALA A 25 3.38 -52.61 21.87
N SER A 26 2.95 -52.08 23.02
CA SER A 26 2.38 -50.72 23.14
C SER A 26 3.30 -49.70 23.81
N VAL A 27 4.45 -50.11 24.35
CA VAL A 27 5.40 -49.23 25.08
C VAL A 27 6.76 -49.11 24.39
N GLY A 28 7.05 -49.90 23.35
CA GLY A 28 8.34 -49.89 22.67
C GLY A 28 8.42 -48.94 21.48
N HIS A 29 8.47 -47.63 21.70
CA HIS A 29 9.07 -46.74 20.70
C HIS A 29 10.59 -46.88 20.81
N ALA A 30 11.19 -47.77 20.02
CA ALA A 30 12.62 -48.02 20.08
C ALA A 30 13.35 -46.97 19.22
N TYR A 31 13.87 -45.92 19.86
CA TYR A 31 14.72 -44.93 19.20
C TYR A 31 15.98 -45.60 18.63
N GLY A 32 16.06 -45.70 17.30
CA GLY A 32 17.19 -46.31 16.61
C GLY A 32 18.19 -45.26 16.12
N ALA A 33 19.30 -45.06 16.83
CA ALA A 33 20.42 -44.24 16.36
C ALA A 33 21.52 -45.11 15.76
N THR A 34 21.99 -44.78 14.54
CA THR A 34 23.11 -45.48 13.88
C THR A 34 24.17 -44.48 13.44
N THR A 35 25.45 -44.71 13.81
CA THR A 35 26.56 -43.80 13.48
C THR A 35 27.62 -44.51 12.63
N GLY A 36 28.06 -43.88 11.55
CA GLY A 36 29.12 -44.38 10.68
C GLY A 36 30.51 -44.30 11.33
N PRO A 37 31.49 -45.09 10.85
CA PRO A 37 32.83 -45.12 11.43
C PRO A 37 33.60 -43.82 11.14
N ALA A 38 34.37 -43.35 12.13
CA ALA A 38 35.19 -42.15 12.01
C ALA A 38 36.47 -42.40 11.20
N GLY A 39 37.02 -41.33 10.61
CA GLY A 39 38.34 -41.33 9.99
C GLY A 39 39.47 -41.41 11.02
N THR A 40 40.61 -41.96 10.60
CA THR A 40 41.78 -42.11 11.48
C THR A 40 42.43 -40.76 11.77
N PRO A 41 42.77 -40.42 13.03
CA PRO A 41 43.57 -39.23 13.31
C PRO A 41 44.95 -39.31 12.65
N GLY A 42 45.44 -38.18 12.18
CA GLY A 42 46.81 -38.03 11.72
C GLY A 42 47.81 -38.14 12.88
N GLN A 43 49.02 -38.57 12.57
CA GLN A 43 50.11 -38.68 13.52
C GLN A 43 50.90 -37.38 13.56
N ASN A 44 51.32 -36.97 14.76
CA ASN A 44 52.20 -35.81 14.92
C ASN A 44 53.59 -36.12 14.34
N GLY A 45 54.31 -35.09 13.89
CA GLY A 45 55.71 -35.19 13.51
C GLY A 45 56.54 -35.75 14.67
N ALA A 46 57.29 -36.83 14.42
CA ALA A 46 58.02 -37.54 15.47
C ALA A 46 59.42 -36.98 15.74
N THR A 47 59.99 -36.21 14.80
CA THR A 47 61.34 -35.65 14.89
C THR A 47 61.32 -34.17 14.52
N ALA A 48 62.33 -33.41 14.95
CA ALA A 48 62.37 -31.97 14.70
C ALA A 48 62.20 -31.62 13.21
N GLY A 49 61.29 -30.69 12.91
CA GLY A 49 60.95 -30.32 11.53
C GLY A 49 60.12 -31.35 10.75
N ALA A 50 59.76 -32.51 11.32
CA ALA A 50 58.91 -33.49 10.65
C ALA A 50 57.46 -33.03 10.55
N ALA A 51 56.86 -33.21 9.38
CA ALA A 51 55.45 -32.90 9.16
C ALA A 51 54.53 -33.85 9.94
N GLY A 52 53.38 -33.33 10.37
CA GLY A 52 52.26 -34.16 10.80
C GLY A 52 51.56 -34.79 9.61
N THR A 53 51.04 -36.01 9.77
CA THR A 53 50.28 -36.67 8.69
C THR A 53 48.87 -36.11 8.61
N ALA A 54 48.25 -36.16 7.42
CA ALA A 54 46.83 -35.84 7.28
C ALA A 54 45.95 -36.80 8.11
N GLY A 55 44.79 -36.32 8.53
CA GLY A 55 43.73 -37.17 9.07
C GLY A 55 43.04 -37.95 7.95
N GLY A 56 42.70 -39.21 8.21
CA GLY A 56 41.94 -40.05 7.29
C GLY A 56 40.52 -39.52 7.11
N ALA A 57 39.99 -39.62 5.90
CA ALA A 57 38.58 -39.37 5.64
C ALA A 57 37.72 -40.48 6.29
N ALA A 58 36.54 -40.11 6.79
CA ALA A 58 35.55 -41.10 7.20
C ALA A 58 34.91 -41.73 5.95
N PRO A 59 34.75 -43.06 5.87
CA PRO A 59 34.14 -43.71 4.72
C PRO A 59 32.64 -43.37 4.65
N ALA A 60 32.07 -43.45 3.45
CA ALA A 60 30.65 -43.23 3.23
C ALA A 60 29.78 -44.23 4.04
N PHE A 61 28.61 -43.78 4.46
CA PHE A 61 27.71 -44.51 5.34
C PHE A 61 26.28 -44.53 4.78
N THR A 62 25.82 -45.69 4.32
CA THR A 62 24.51 -45.87 3.71
C THR A 62 23.64 -46.81 4.53
N VAL A 63 22.39 -46.41 4.79
CA VAL A 63 21.38 -47.20 5.52
C VAL A 63 20.13 -47.37 4.65
N SER A 64 19.53 -48.56 4.66
CA SER A 64 18.25 -48.83 4.00
C SER A 64 17.32 -49.53 4.98
N ARG A 65 16.11 -49.00 5.19
CA ARG A 65 15.15 -49.49 6.21
C ARG A 65 13.68 -49.31 5.79
N THR A 66 12.80 -50.07 6.43
CA THR A 66 11.35 -49.85 6.52
C THR A 66 11.05 -49.11 7.83
N LEU A 67 10.12 -48.16 7.85
CA LEU A 67 9.80 -47.37 9.06
C LEU A 67 8.89 -48.16 10.01
N PHE A 68 9.26 -48.17 11.30
CA PHE A 68 8.40 -48.65 12.39
C PHE A 68 8.45 -47.71 13.62
N ASP A 69 9.45 -46.83 13.71
CA ASP A 69 9.75 -45.91 14.82
C ASP A 69 10.61 -44.72 14.34
N ASP A 70 10.89 -43.77 15.25
CA ASP A 70 11.87 -42.69 15.05
C ASP A 70 13.28 -43.23 14.73
N LEU A 71 13.97 -42.58 13.78
CA LEU A 71 15.24 -43.04 13.23
C LEU A 71 16.26 -41.90 13.11
N GLU A 72 17.47 -42.13 13.62
CA GLU A 72 18.61 -41.21 13.45
C GLU A 72 19.79 -41.92 12.77
N VAL A 73 20.34 -41.31 11.72
CA VAL A 73 21.50 -41.80 10.96
C VAL A 73 22.57 -40.71 10.88
N ASN A 74 23.70 -40.94 11.54
CA ASN A 74 24.80 -39.98 11.63
C ASN A 74 26.04 -40.46 10.88
N GLY A 75 26.66 -39.59 10.10
CA GLY A 75 27.93 -39.88 9.43
C GLY A 75 29.12 -39.87 10.38
N GLY A 76 30.14 -40.67 10.09
CA GLY A 76 31.40 -40.65 10.82
C GLY A 76 32.17 -39.35 10.63
N ALA A 77 32.80 -38.87 11.69
CA ALA A 77 33.64 -37.67 11.64
C ALA A 77 34.99 -37.96 10.96
N GLY A 78 35.51 -37.02 10.17
CA GLY A 78 36.85 -37.08 9.59
C GLY A 78 37.94 -36.99 10.67
N GLY A 79 39.07 -37.65 10.41
CA GLY A 79 40.22 -37.63 11.32
C GLY A 79 40.83 -36.24 11.45
N LYS A 80 41.27 -35.86 12.65
CA LYS A 80 42.05 -34.62 12.83
C LYS A 80 43.43 -34.77 12.16
N GLY A 81 43.96 -33.70 11.57
CA GLY A 81 45.34 -33.68 11.09
C GLY A 81 46.35 -33.74 12.24
N GLY A 82 47.50 -34.36 12.00
CA GLY A 82 48.59 -34.40 12.97
C GLY A 82 49.34 -33.07 13.03
N ASN A 83 49.88 -32.74 14.21
CA ASN A 83 50.70 -31.54 14.38
C ASN A 83 52.10 -31.73 13.77
N GLY A 84 52.64 -30.71 13.11
CA GLY A 84 54.04 -30.67 12.75
C GLY A 84 54.95 -30.53 13.97
N ALA A 85 56.12 -31.16 13.95
CA ALA A 85 57.11 -31.04 15.01
C ALA A 85 57.85 -29.71 14.94
N ALA A 86 58.26 -29.16 16.09
CA ALA A 86 59.09 -27.96 16.13
C ALA A 86 60.45 -28.20 15.44
N GLY A 87 60.99 -27.18 14.77
CA GLY A 87 62.31 -27.23 14.14
C GLY A 87 63.45 -27.14 15.16
N ALA A 88 64.57 -27.81 14.89
CA ALA A 88 65.82 -27.54 15.60
C ALA A 88 66.44 -26.22 15.10
N THR A 89 67.45 -25.66 15.79
CA THR A 89 68.15 -24.44 15.33
C THR A 89 68.58 -24.56 13.85
N GLY A 90 68.23 -23.57 13.04
CA GLY A 90 68.47 -23.56 11.58
C GLY A 90 67.55 -24.46 10.74
N GLN A 91 66.59 -25.17 11.35
CA GLN A 91 65.61 -26.02 10.65
C GLN A 91 64.20 -25.47 10.77
N ASN A 92 63.46 -25.53 9.66
CA ASN A 92 62.06 -25.13 9.65
C ASN A 92 61.23 -26.05 10.55
N GLY A 93 60.13 -25.51 11.08
CA GLY A 93 59.10 -26.34 11.69
C GLY A 93 58.47 -27.31 10.68
N GLY A 94 57.96 -28.43 11.16
CA GLY A 94 57.25 -29.39 10.33
C GLY A 94 55.87 -28.89 9.90
N ALA A 95 55.45 -29.25 8.69
CA ALA A 95 54.12 -28.88 8.20
C ALA A 95 53.00 -29.52 9.03
N ALA A 96 51.86 -28.82 9.13
CA ALA A 96 50.63 -29.37 9.69
C ALA A 96 50.03 -30.45 8.78
N GLY A 97 49.40 -31.46 9.36
CA GLY A 97 48.54 -32.38 8.64
C GLY A 97 47.18 -31.75 8.32
N ALA A 98 46.64 -31.98 7.12
CA ALA A 98 45.28 -31.58 6.78
C ALA A 98 44.23 -32.40 7.56
N GLY A 99 43.06 -31.81 7.79
CA GLY A 99 41.93 -32.53 8.36
C GLY A 99 41.26 -33.48 7.36
N GLY A 100 40.82 -34.64 7.82
CA GLY A 100 40.09 -35.61 6.99
C GLY A 100 38.64 -35.18 6.74
N ALA A 101 38.08 -35.55 5.59
CA ALA A 101 36.67 -35.28 5.29
C ALA A 101 35.72 -36.10 6.16
N GLY A 102 34.57 -35.54 6.50
CA GLY A 102 33.46 -36.26 7.15
C GLY A 102 32.75 -37.20 6.17
N ALA A 103 32.08 -38.23 6.71
CA ALA A 103 31.41 -39.25 5.92
C ALA A 103 30.19 -38.69 5.17
N ALA A 104 30.06 -39.03 3.89
CA ALA A 104 28.80 -38.90 3.17
C ALA A 104 27.79 -39.92 3.74
N THR A 105 26.64 -39.43 4.22
CA THR A 105 25.57 -40.24 4.81
C THR A 105 24.38 -40.30 3.88
N SER A 106 23.85 -41.49 3.61
CA SER A 106 22.61 -41.64 2.84
C SER A 106 21.63 -42.62 3.51
N LEU A 107 20.35 -42.27 3.53
CA LEU A 107 19.27 -43.12 4.02
C LEU A 107 18.21 -43.30 2.92
N THR A 108 17.87 -44.56 2.63
CA THR A 108 16.70 -44.90 1.81
C THR A 108 15.62 -45.53 2.69
N LEU A 109 14.43 -44.95 2.67
CA LEU A 109 13.24 -45.45 3.34
C LEU A 109 12.22 -45.90 2.31
N ASN A 110 11.75 -47.14 2.45
CA ASN A 110 10.67 -47.68 1.64
C ASN A 110 9.65 -48.31 2.58
N ASP A 111 8.58 -47.60 2.88
CA ASP A 111 7.52 -48.10 3.76
C ASP A 111 6.14 -47.90 3.15
N SER A 112 5.38 -48.99 3.12
CA SER A 112 4.01 -49.05 2.62
C SER A 112 2.97 -49.20 3.73
N ARG A 113 3.38 -49.30 5.00
CA ARG A 113 2.52 -49.65 6.15
C ARG A 113 2.78 -48.76 7.36
N LEU A 114 2.74 -47.43 7.18
CA LEU A 114 2.85 -46.51 8.30
C LEU A 114 1.71 -46.76 9.32
N ALA A 115 2.10 -47.12 10.54
CA ALA A 115 1.22 -47.23 11.71
C ALA A 115 0.79 -45.82 12.18
N PRO A 116 -0.28 -45.66 12.98
CA PRO A 116 -0.98 -44.39 13.17
C PRO A 116 -0.29 -43.37 14.10
N ALA A 117 1.04 -43.33 14.15
CA ALA A 117 1.81 -42.41 14.99
C ALA A 117 2.68 -41.44 14.15
N SER A 118 2.94 -40.25 14.71
CA SER A 118 3.93 -39.31 14.17
C SER A 118 5.32 -39.95 14.13
N THR A 119 5.99 -39.90 12.98
CA THR A 119 7.33 -40.48 12.79
C THR A 119 8.36 -39.40 12.46
N ILE A 120 9.54 -39.44 13.10
CA ILE A 120 10.64 -38.50 12.89
C ILE A 120 11.89 -39.24 12.37
N VAL A 121 12.46 -38.75 11.26
CA VAL A 121 13.66 -39.29 10.62
C VAL A 121 14.72 -38.22 10.52
N TRP A 122 15.91 -38.46 11.07
CA TRP A 122 17.06 -37.56 11.02
C TRP A 122 18.25 -38.20 10.29
N VAL A 123 18.83 -37.48 9.33
CA VAL A 123 20.06 -37.89 8.63
C VAL A 123 21.08 -36.77 8.69
N THR A 124 22.25 -37.04 9.26
CA THR A 124 23.33 -36.06 9.41
C THR A 124 24.59 -36.52 8.68
N GLY A 125 25.18 -35.64 7.88
CA GLY A 125 26.50 -35.85 7.29
C GLY A 125 27.61 -35.80 8.33
N GLY A 126 28.70 -36.53 8.13
CA GLY A 126 29.82 -36.56 9.07
C GLY A 126 30.53 -35.20 9.18
N THR A 127 31.06 -34.85 10.35
CA THR A 127 31.83 -33.61 10.50
C THR A 127 33.24 -33.75 9.90
N GLY A 128 33.78 -32.71 9.27
CA GLY A 128 35.17 -32.67 8.84
C GLY A 128 36.13 -32.55 10.02
N GLY A 129 37.29 -33.21 9.92
CA GLY A 129 38.35 -33.10 10.91
C GLY A 129 39.07 -31.75 10.81
N SER A 130 39.51 -31.19 11.94
CA SER A 130 40.36 -29.99 11.91
C SER A 130 41.78 -30.34 11.44
N ALA A 131 42.47 -29.38 10.83
CA ALA A 131 43.90 -29.47 10.55
C ALA A 131 44.72 -29.54 11.86
N GLY A 132 45.92 -30.09 11.76
CA GLY A 132 46.92 -30.01 12.81
C GLY A 132 47.55 -28.63 12.92
N ALA A 133 48.34 -28.41 13.96
CA ALA A 133 49.16 -27.21 14.11
C ALA A 133 50.47 -27.33 13.31
N ALA A 134 50.93 -26.24 12.72
CA ALA A 134 52.28 -26.19 12.16
C ALA A 134 53.32 -26.22 13.27
N GLY A 135 54.46 -26.85 13.01
CA GLY A 135 55.60 -26.84 13.92
C GLY A 135 56.19 -25.45 14.05
N VAL A 136 56.55 -25.05 15.26
CA VAL A 136 57.25 -23.78 15.51
C VAL A 136 58.63 -23.80 14.86
N ALA A 137 59.09 -22.66 14.35
CA ALA A 137 60.43 -22.51 13.78
C ALA A 137 61.53 -22.81 14.81
N GLY A 138 62.62 -23.46 14.37
CA GLY A 138 63.87 -23.38 15.10
C GLY A 138 64.49 -21.98 14.99
N ALA A 139 65.38 -21.62 15.92
CA ALA A 139 66.05 -20.32 15.87
C ALA A 139 66.78 -20.13 14.51
N GLY A 140 66.44 -19.03 13.80
CA GLY A 140 66.98 -18.72 12.47
C GLY A 140 66.27 -19.39 11.28
N ALA A 141 65.13 -20.06 11.48
CA ALA A 141 64.37 -20.76 10.45
C ALA A 141 62.91 -20.30 10.36
N ALA A 142 62.13 -20.86 9.42
CA ALA A 142 60.71 -20.57 9.26
C ALA A 142 59.80 -21.56 10.01
N ALA A 143 58.57 -21.16 10.34
CA ALA A 143 57.56 -22.08 10.84
C ALA A 143 57.15 -23.09 9.76
N GLY A 144 56.53 -24.20 10.17
CA GLY A 144 56.01 -25.19 9.24
C GLY A 144 54.85 -24.65 8.39
N ALA A 145 54.63 -25.28 7.23
CA ALA A 145 53.48 -24.95 6.40
C ALA A 145 52.16 -25.27 7.13
N GLU A 146 51.19 -24.39 6.98
CA GLU A 146 49.83 -24.55 7.51
C GLU A 146 49.01 -25.54 6.68
N ALA A 147 47.88 -25.99 7.22
CA ALA A 147 46.99 -26.92 6.53
C ALA A 147 45.51 -26.55 6.65
N VAL A 148 44.72 -27.08 5.72
CA VAL A 148 43.28 -26.81 5.58
C VAL A 148 42.48 -27.82 6.41
N GLY A 149 41.36 -27.38 6.97
CA GLY A 149 40.40 -28.28 7.62
C GLY A 149 39.68 -29.20 6.62
N GLY A 150 39.24 -30.37 7.07
CA GLY A 150 38.48 -31.31 6.25
C GLY A 150 37.08 -30.80 5.92
N SER A 151 36.54 -31.18 4.76
CA SER A 151 35.16 -30.86 4.40
C SER A 151 34.15 -31.62 5.27
N GLY A 152 32.97 -31.04 5.47
CA GLY A 152 31.83 -31.76 6.02
C GLY A 152 31.30 -32.80 5.02
N GLY A 153 30.79 -33.90 5.53
CA GLY A 153 30.16 -34.95 4.75
C GLY A 153 28.76 -34.58 4.29
N THR A 154 28.34 -35.07 3.13
CA THR A 154 27.00 -34.83 2.60
C THR A 154 25.93 -35.65 3.34
N ALA A 155 24.68 -35.20 3.36
CA ALA A 155 23.53 -35.94 3.87
C ALA A 155 22.46 -36.12 2.78
N ALA A 156 21.98 -37.33 2.57
CA ALA A 156 20.93 -37.63 1.60
C ALA A 156 19.84 -38.52 2.21
N LEU A 157 18.57 -38.16 1.99
CA LEU A 157 17.40 -38.94 2.39
C LEU A 157 16.48 -39.13 1.20
N GLU A 158 16.14 -40.37 0.87
CA GLU A 158 15.06 -40.71 -0.06
C GLU A 158 14.01 -41.53 0.69
N ALA A 159 12.78 -41.03 0.77
CA ALA A 159 11.67 -41.68 1.45
C ALA A 159 10.52 -41.93 0.48
N THR A 160 10.11 -43.19 0.36
CA THR A 160 8.85 -43.59 -0.27
C THR A 160 7.89 -44.01 0.83
N LEU A 161 6.77 -43.30 0.94
CA LEU A 161 5.81 -43.38 2.03
C LEU A 161 4.45 -43.81 1.48
N GLY A 162 3.90 -44.89 2.02
CA GLY A 162 2.56 -45.41 1.75
C GLY A 162 1.83 -45.74 3.05
N GLY A 163 0.50 -45.71 3.00
CA GLY A 163 -0.31 -45.99 4.18
C GLY A 163 -1.58 -46.76 3.83
N THR A 164 -1.90 -47.76 4.67
CA THR A 164 -3.01 -48.71 4.43
C THR A 164 -4.03 -48.78 5.58
N GLY A 165 -3.98 -47.89 6.58
CA GLY A 165 -4.90 -47.90 7.73
C GLY A 165 -5.60 -46.56 7.96
N GLY A 166 -6.93 -46.52 8.12
CA GLY A 166 -7.78 -45.31 8.09
C GLY A 166 -7.60 -44.22 9.16
N GLN A 167 -6.40 -44.01 9.70
CA GLN A 167 -6.01 -42.96 10.65
C GLN A 167 -4.99 -42.02 9.99
N ALA A 168 -5.05 -40.72 10.28
CA ALA A 168 -4.10 -39.74 9.77
C ALA A 168 -2.72 -39.87 10.44
N ALA A 169 -1.66 -39.92 9.65
CA ALA A 169 -0.26 -40.01 10.05
C ALA A 169 0.51 -38.76 9.58
N ALA A 170 1.50 -38.35 10.38
CA ALA A 170 2.40 -37.23 10.11
C ALA A 170 3.84 -37.72 10.07
N VAL A 171 4.60 -37.33 9.04
CA VAL A 171 6.00 -37.74 8.86
C VAL A 171 6.90 -36.51 8.82
N THR A 172 7.93 -36.49 9.67
CA THR A 172 8.96 -35.44 9.68
C THR A 172 10.29 -36.01 9.19
N LEU A 173 10.83 -35.43 8.12
CA LEU A 173 12.09 -35.81 7.48
C LEU A 173 13.09 -34.66 7.65
N ARG A 174 14.19 -34.89 8.37
CA ARG A 174 15.26 -33.92 8.57
C ARG A 174 16.57 -34.40 7.99
N THR A 175 17.25 -33.53 7.25
CA THR A 175 18.57 -33.80 6.68
C THR A 175 19.51 -32.63 6.92
N ASP A 176 20.62 -32.88 7.60
CA ASP A 176 21.61 -31.87 7.97
C ASP A 176 22.98 -32.24 7.37
N GLY A 177 23.56 -31.34 6.58
CA GLY A 177 24.89 -31.50 6.04
C GLY A 177 25.95 -31.43 7.13
N GLY A 178 27.04 -32.17 6.98
CA GLY A 178 28.14 -32.18 7.94
C GLY A 178 28.82 -30.82 8.06
N ARG A 179 29.23 -30.44 9.27
CA ARG A 179 30.05 -29.23 9.46
C ARG A 179 31.47 -29.50 9.01
N ALA A 180 32.14 -28.51 8.42
CA ALA A 180 33.54 -28.64 8.07
C ALA A 180 34.48 -28.46 9.26
N GLY A 181 35.71 -28.95 9.11
CA GLY A 181 36.80 -28.75 10.04
C GLY A 181 37.49 -27.39 9.88
N HIS A 182 38.17 -26.96 10.94
CA HIS A 182 38.94 -25.73 10.99
C HIS A 182 40.37 -25.95 10.50
N GLY A 183 41.01 -24.94 9.91
CA GLY A 183 42.43 -25.01 9.54
C GLY A 183 43.07 -23.64 9.44
N SER A 184 44.38 -23.56 9.67
CA SER A 184 45.11 -22.29 9.62
C SER A 184 45.31 -21.80 8.19
N ALA A 185 45.59 -22.69 7.23
CA ALA A 185 45.65 -22.36 5.80
C ALA A 185 44.25 -22.13 5.19
N GLY A 186 43.19 -22.45 5.94
CA GLY A 186 41.80 -22.27 5.54
C GLY A 186 40.86 -23.30 6.17
N GLY A 187 39.58 -22.96 6.23
CA GLY A 187 38.55 -23.90 6.67
C GLY A 187 38.02 -24.79 5.54
N GLY A 188 37.56 -25.99 5.89
CA GLY A 188 36.91 -26.88 4.92
C GLY A 188 35.52 -26.38 4.49
N ALA A 189 35.01 -26.87 3.36
CA ALA A 189 33.63 -26.58 2.95
C ALA A 189 32.60 -27.39 3.78
N GLY A 190 31.44 -26.80 4.06
CA GLY A 190 30.32 -27.50 4.69
C GLY A 190 29.72 -28.56 3.76
N GLY A 191 29.21 -29.65 4.33
CA GLY A 191 28.58 -30.73 3.57
C GLY A 191 27.21 -30.32 3.03
N ALA A 192 26.87 -30.78 1.83
CA ALA A 192 25.53 -30.56 1.26
C ALA A 192 24.47 -31.46 1.93
N ALA A 193 23.20 -31.05 1.89
CA ALA A 193 22.07 -31.84 2.37
C ALA A 193 20.96 -31.94 1.31
N SER A 194 20.35 -33.11 1.18
CA SER A 194 19.20 -33.31 0.31
C SER A 194 18.17 -34.27 0.89
N ALA A 195 16.88 -33.95 0.73
CA ALA A 195 15.78 -34.84 1.07
C ALA A 195 14.78 -34.97 -0.08
N ARG A 196 14.34 -36.19 -0.37
CA ARG A 196 13.24 -36.48 -1.29
C ARG A 196 12.17 -37.31 -0.59
N ALA A 197 10.93 -36.87 -0.64
CA ALA A 197 9.77 -37.63 -0.17
C ALA A 197 8.83 -37.93 -1.35
N ARG A 198 8.39 -39.18 -1.46
CA ARG A 198 7.34 -39.63 -2.37
C ARG A 198 6.20 -40.23 -1.56
N VAL A 199 5.02 -39.61 -1.58
CA VAL A 199 3.80 -40.09 -0.90
C VAL A 199 2.90 -40.75 -1.94
N ALA A 200 2.72 -42.07 -1.84
CA ALA A 200 2.04 -42.89 -2.85
C ALA A 200 0.53 -42.58 -2.99
N GLN A 201 0.00 -42.73 -4.21
CA GLN A 201 -1.44 -42.64 -4.49
C GLN A 201 -2.23 -43.65 -3.64
N ASN A 202 -3.35 -43.21 -3.07
CA ASN A 202 -4.21 -43.95 -2.14
C ASN A 202 -3.68 -44.13 -0.71
N ALA A 203 -2.62 -43.41 -0.32
CA ALA A 203 -2.27 -43.24 1.09
C ALA A 203 -3.25 -42.26 1.77
N ALA A 204 -4.54 -42.61 1.83
CA ALA A 204 -5.63 -41.84 2.47
C ALA A 204 -5.39 -41.50 3.96
N THR A 205 -4.23 -41.92 4.47
CA THR A 205 -3.83 -42.02 5.85
C THR A 205 -2.63 -41.13 6.12
N ILE A 206 -1.87 -40.65 5.12
CA ILE A 206 -0.78 -39.70 5.34
C ILE A 206 -1.33 -38.30 5.07
N ALA A 207 -1.68 -37.61 6.15
CA ALA A 207 -2.30 -36.29 6.08
C ALA A 207 -1.26 -35.16 6.08
N GLU A 208 -0.05 -35.41 6.60
CA GLU A 208 0.98 -34.39 6.79
C GLU A 208 2.40 -34.88 6.48
N THR A 209 3.20 -34.08 5.77
CA THR A 209 4.65 -34.31 5.61
C THR A 209 5.44 -33.03 5.87
N ASN A 210 6.43 -33.11 6.75
CA ASN A 210 7.33 -32.01 7.08
C ASN A 210 8.75 -32.36 6.65
N ILE A 211 9.33 -31.63 5.70
CA ILE A 211 10.71 -31.81 5.23
C ILE A 211 11.56 -30.63 5.72
N ASN A 212 12.65 -30.89 6.44
CA ASN A 212 13.63 -29.89 6.88
C ASN A 212 15.02 -30.25 6.34
N VAL A 213 15.60 -29.40 5.50
CA VAL A 213 16.92 -29.64 4.89
C VAL A 213 17.85 -28.49 5.23
N ARG A 214 19.03 -28.78 5.80
CA ARG A 214 20.02 -27.75 6.13
C ARG A 214 21.40 -28.09 5.60
N GLY A 215 22.01 -27.15 4.89
CA GLY A 215 23.40 -27.26 4.49
C GLY A 215 24.35 -27.18 5.69
N GLY A 216 25.48 -27.86 5.59
CA GLY A 216 26.52 -27.85 6.62
C GLY A 216 27.24 -26.51 6.70
N ARG A 217 27.72 -26.14 7.88
CA ARG A 217 28.51 -24.90 8.06
C ARG A 217 29.94 -25.08 7.54
N GLY A 218 30.45 -24.07 6.84
CA GLY A 218 31.86 -23.97 6.44
C GLY A 218 32.81 -23.78 7.63
N GLY A 219 34.03 -24.27 7.49
CA GLY A 219 35.06 -24.21 8.51
C GLY A 219 35.64 -22.80 8.62
N ASN A 220 35.95 -22.37 9.84
CA ASN A 220 36.74 -21.15 10.06
C ASN A 220 38.22 -21.38 9.74
N ALA A 221 38.86 -20.36 9.19
CA ALA A 221 40.31 -20.19 9.32
C ALA A 221 40.66 -19.88 10.80
N THR A 222 41.83 -20.30 11.29
CA THR A 222 42.26 -20.05 12.68
C THR A 222 43.58 -19.28 12.74
N VAL A 223 43.75 -18.42 13.74
CA VAL A 223 44.98 -17.64 13.97
C VAL A 223 45.92 -18.39 14.92
N TYR A 224 47.21 -18.52 14.56
CA TYR A 224 48.28 -18.98 15.47
C TYR A 224 49.06 -17.80 16.08
N ALA A 225 49.82 -18.09 17.16
CA ALA A 225 50.34 -17.12 18.14
C ALA A 225 51.32 -16.04 17.62
N ASP A 226 51.81 -16.15 16.39
CA ASP A 226 52.68 -15.17 15.72
C ASP A 226 51.89 -14.08 14.95
N GLY A 227 50.56 -14.14 14.95
CA GLY A 227 49.69 -13.02 14.57
C GLY A 227 49.39 -12.89 13.08
N ALA A 228 50.00 -13.69 12.20
CA ALA A 228 49.75 -13.70 10.76
C ALA A 228 48.86 -14.89 10.37
N GLY A 229 47.53 -14.79 10.58
CA GLY A 229 46.60 -15.78 10.00
C GLY A 229 46.49 -15.58 8.48
N ASN A 230 46.62 -16.66 7.69
CA ASN A 230 46.68 -16.63 6.22
C ASN A 230 45.68 -17.60 5.55
N GLY A 231 44.43 -17.67 6.03
CA GLY A 231 43.46 -18.65 5.55
C GLY A 231 42.09 -18.08 5.17
N ASN A 232 41.54 -18.62 4.07
CA ASN A 232 40.15 -18.38 3.68
C ASN A 232 39.17 -19.18 4.54
N GLY A 233 37.97 -18.63 4.74
CA GLY A 233 36.87 -19.37 5.34
C GLY A 233 36.26 -20.35 4.34
N GLY A 234 35.85 -21.52 4.80
CA GLY A 234 35.21 -22.50 3.92
C GLY A 234 33.77 -22.11 3.59
N ALA A 235 33.29 -22.42 2.38
CA ALA A 235 31.91 -22.14 1.98
C ALA A 235 30.89 -22.99 2.78
N GLY A 236 29.67 -22.48 2.92
CA GLY A 236 28.53 -23.25 3.44
C GLY A 236 28.04 -24.31 2.44
N GLY A 237 27.49 -25.41 2.96
CA GLY A 237 26.93 -26.49 2.14
C GLY A 237 25.59 -26.12 1.52
N ALA A 238 25.28 -26.66 0.34
CA ALA A 238 24.00 -26.47 -0.31
C ALA A 238 22.89 -27.33 0.34
N ALA A 239 21.63 -26.91 0.20
CA ALA A 239 20.46 -27.61 0.69
C ALA A 239 19.41 -27.77 -0.41
N PHE A 240 18.85 -28.97 -0.58
CA PHE A 240 17.85 -29.26 -1.61
C PHE A 240 16.72 -30.18 -1.13
N ALA A 241 15.45 -29.84 -1.41
CA ALA A 241 14.31 -30.70 -1.09
C ALA A 241 13.45 -31.03 -2.31
N THR A 242 12.86 -32.22 -2.33
CA THR A 242 11.81 -32.60 -3.28
C THR A 242 10.65 -33.27 -2.54
N LEU A 243 9.43 -32.81 -2.77
CA LEU A 243 8.21 -33.43 -2.30
C LEU A 243 7.35 -33.83 -3.49
N ASP A 244 7.04 -35.11 -3.63
CA ASP A 244 6.06 -35.64 -4.58
C ASP A 244 4.92 -36.28 -3.79
N ALA A 245 3.76 -35.63 -3.70
CA ALA A 245 2.63 -36.08 -2.90
C ALA A 245 1.32 -36.18 -3.70
N SER A 246 0.53 -37.21 -3.44
CA SER A 246 -0.79 -37.36 -4.05
C SER A 246 -1.73 -38.05 -3.08
N ASN A 247 -2.74 -37.35 -2.57
CA ASN A 247 -3.71 -37.87 -1.62
C ASN A 247 -5.13 -37.51 -2.06
N ALA A 248 -6.05 -38.47 -2.07
CA ALA A 248 -7.43 -38.26 -2.49
C ALA A 248 -8.31 -37.55 -1.44
N ALA A 249 -7.94 -37.62 -0.16
CA ALA A 249 -8.72 -37.15 1.00
C ALA A 249 -8.27 -35.78 1.54
N GLY A 250 -7.33 -35.11 0.87
CA GLY A 250 -6.70 -33.87 1.29
C GLY A 250 -5.29 -34.10 1.85
N TYR A 251 -4.45 -33.05 1.77
CA TYR A 251 -3.02 -33.14 2.06
C TYR A 251 -2.49 -31.85 2.68
N GLN A 252 -1.63 -31.99 3.69
CA GLN A 252 -0.85 -30.90 4.27
C GLN A 252 0.65 -31.18 4.11
N GLY A 253 1.44 -30.15 3.82
CA GLY A 253 2.89 -30.31 3.68
C GLY A 253 3.68 -29.06 4.01
N THR A 254 4.79 -29.24 4.72
CA THR A 254 5.79 -28.19 4.96
C THR A 254 7.13 -28.60 4.36
N VAL A 255 7.77 -27.70 3.61
CA VAL A 255 9.12 -27.89 3.07
C VAL A 255 9.97 -26.68 3.47
N ASP A 256 10.88 -26.86 4.41
CA ASP A 256 11.84 -25.86 4.87
C ASP A 256 13.26 -26.25 4.40
N VAL A 257 13.90 -25.39 3.61
CA VAL A 257 15.25 -25.62 3.07
C VAL A 257 16.14 -24.42 3.41
N THR A 258 17.27 -24.66 4.08
CA THR A 258 18.20 -23.60 4.49
C THR A 258 19.62 -23.93 4.04
N GLY A 259 20.25 -23.03 3.30
CA GLY A 259 21.65 -23.14 2.92
C GLY A 259 22.59 -23.01 4.12
N GLY A 260 23.76 -23.66 4.06
CA GLY A 260 24.75 -23.62 5.13
C GLY A 260 25.41 -22.25 5.28
N MET A 261 25.82 -21.88 6.49
CA MET A 261 26.58 -20.64 6.72
C MET A 261 28.04 -20.81 6.27
N GLY A 262 28.62 -19.74 5.69
CA GLY A 262 30.05 -19.66 5.42
C GLY A 262 30.93 -19.60 6.68
N GLY A 263 32.17 -20.05 6.56
CA GLY A 263 33.18 -20.00 7.61
C GLY A 263 33.92 -18.66 7.66
N ASN A 264 34.48 -18.32 8.81
CA ASN A 264 35.19 -17.06 9.01
C ASN A 264 36.60 -17.09 8.42
N ALA A 265 37.13 -15.93 8.00
CA ALA A 265 38.51 -15.75 7.54
C ALA A 265 39.27 -14.73 8.39
N TYR A 266 40.61 -14.85 8.38
CA TYR A 266 41.52 -13.96 9.12
C TYR A 266 42.67 -13.52 8.22
N GLY A 267 43.05 -12.24 8.29
CA GLY A 267 44.25 -11.69 7.65
C GLY A 267 43.99 -10.94 6.34
N ALA A 268 44.84 -9.96 6.05
CA ALA A 268 44.76 -9.16 4.83
C ALA A 268 44.88 -10.01 3.56
N GLY A 269 44.02 -9.75 2.57
CA GLY A 269 43.99 -10.48 1.30
C GLY A 269 43.16 -11.77 1.33
N GLN A 270 42.71 -12.22 2.52
CA GLN A 270 41.85 -13.40 2.66
C GLN A 270 40.36 -13.04 2.56
N ARG A 271 39.52 -14.07 2.43
CA ARG A 271 38.07 -13.95 2.29
C ARG A 271 37.33 -15.03 3.06
N ALA A 272 36.27 -14.65 3.76
CA ALA A 272 35.37 -15.58 4.42
C ALA A 272 34.56 -16.41 3.41
N GLY A 273 34.05 -17.54 3.86
CA GLY A 273 33.25 -18.42 3.03
C GLY A 273 31.90 -17.80 2.69
N ASP A 274 31.42 -18.09 1.49
CA ASP A 274 30.06 -17.74 1.08
C ASP A 274 29.02 -18.62 1.74
N GLY A 275 27.79 -18.11 1.84
CA GLY A 275 26.64 -18.90 2.22
C GLY A 275 26.27 -19.93 1.15
N GLY A 276 25.81 -21.10 1.59
CA GLY A 276 25.34 -22.18 0.74
C GLY A 276 23.99 -21.87 0.10
N ALA A 277 23.74 -22.42 -1.09
CA ALA A 277 22.49 -22.27 -1.81
C ALA A 277 21.36 -23.12 -1.19
N ALA A 278 20.11 -22.72 -1.43
CA ALA A 278 18.92 -23.47 -1.04
C ALA A 278 17.91 -23.53 -2.21
N ALA A 279 17.29 -24.68 -2.41
CA ALA A 279 16.23 -24.86 -3.41
C ALA A 279 15.25 -25.98 -3.04
N ALA A 280 14.01 -25.90 -3.52
CA ALA A 280 13.01 -26.96 -3.34
C ALA A 280 12.16 -27.14 -4.61
N VAL A 281 11.64 -28.35 -4.80
CA VAL A 281 10.64 -28.70 -5.81
C VAL A 281 9.46 -29.41 -5.13
N VAL A 282 8.23 -29.00 -5.42
CA VAL A 282 7.02 -29.56 -4.79
C VAL A 282 5.98 -29.91 -5.85
N ASN A 283 5.64 -31.18 -5.96
CA ASN A 283 4.55 -31.70 -6.77
C ASN A 283 3.52 -32.28 -5.82
N ALA A 284 2.32 -31.70 -5.74
CA ALA A 284 1.31 -32.15 -4.78
C ALA A 284 -0.11 -32.13 -5.35
N SER A 285 -0.90 -33.17 -5.09
CA SER A 285 -2.33 -33.20 -5.41
C SER A 285 -3.21 -33.61 -4.24
N GLY A 286 -4.31 -32.86 -4.04
CA GLY A 286 -5.30 -33.09 -2.97
C GLY A 286 -6.50 -33.96 -3.39
N GLY A 287 -6.55 -34.40 -4.65
CA GLY A 287 -7.66 -35.18 -5.20
C GLY A 287 -8.98 -34.46 -5.03
N ASN A 288 -9.88 -34.97 -4.19
CA ASN A 288 -11.17 -34.35 -3.87
C ASN A 288 -11.16 -33.53 -2.57
N GLY A 289 -10.09 -33.62 -1.77
CA GLY A 289 -9.95 -32.94 -0.49
C GLY A 289 -9.10 -31.65 -0.56
N PRO A 290 -8.99 -30.92 0.57
CA PRO A 290 -8.21 -29.69 0.61
C PRO A 290 -6.70 -29.95 0.46
N LEU A 291 -5.97 -29.01 -0.15
CA LEU A 291 -4.51 -29.02 -0.28
C LEU A 291 -3.94 -27.79 0.44
N ALA A 292 -3.12 -27.99 1.48
CA ALA A 292 -2.47 -26.91 2.22
C ALA A 292 -0.95 -27.08 2.25
N LEU A 293 -0.21 -26.10 1.74
CA LEU A 293 1.25 -26.20 1.62
C LEU A 293 1.95 -24.96 2.15
N THR A 294 3.06 -25.18 2.85
CA THR A 294 4.03 -24.13 3.19
C THR A 294 5.40 -24.53 2.67
N THR A 295 6.02 -23.69 1.86
CA THR A 295 7.38 -23.89 1.35
C THR A 295 8.23 -22.68 1.69
N ARG A 296 9.35 -22.89 2.36
CA ARG A 296 10.31 -21.85 2.75
C ARG A 296 11.70 -22.24 2.28
N ILE A 297 12.32 -21.35 1.53
CA ILE A 297 13.66 -21.53 0.98
C ILE A 297 14.52 -20.36 1.47
N GLU A 298 15.61 -20.67 2.17
CA GLU A 298 16.48 -19.69 2.81
C GLU A 298 17.93 -19.85 2.36
N GLY A 299 18.50 -18.80 1.77
CA GLY A 299 19.92 -18.76 1.43
C GLY A 299 20.82 -18.75 2.67
N GLY A 300 22.00 -19.38 2.59
CA GLY A 300 22.98 -19.37 3.67
C GLY A 300 23.58 -17.98 3.89
N ALA A 301 23.94 -17.65 5.13
CA ALA A 301 24.66 -16.42 5.46
C ALA A 301 26.15 -16.52 5.11
N GLY A 302 26.76 -15.39 4.71
CA GLY A 302 28.20 -15.28 4.52
C GLY A 302 29.00 -15.29 5.82
N GLY A 303 30.24 -15.77 5.77
CA GLY A 303 31.16 -15.79 6.93
C GLY A 303 31.76 -14.42 7.24
N TYR A 304 32.28 -14.25 8.46
CA TYR A 304 32.92 -12.99 8.87
C TYR A 304 34.37 -12.90 8.39
N GLY A 305 34.76 -11.72 7.91
CA GLY A 305 36.16 -11.38 7.64
C GLY A 305 36.78 -10.62 8.81
N LEU A 306 37.96 -11.00 9.27
CA LEU A 306 38.62 -10.40 10.44
C LEU A 306 40.07 -10.05 10.12
N ARG A 307 40.62 -9.01 10.77
CA ARG A 307 42.03 -8.58 10.64
C ARG A 307 42.43 -8.28 9.19
N GLY A 308 41.57 -7.61 8.45
CA GLY A 308 41.77 -7.24 7.05
C GLY A 308 41.25 -8.27 6.03
N ALA A 309 40.66 -9.38 6.48
CA ALA A 309 40.01 -10.34 5.58
C ALA A 309 38.63 -9.83 5.15
N LYS A 310 38.24 -10.09 3.90
CA LYS A 310 36.91 -9.74 3.37
C LYS A 310 35.82 -10.65 3.94
N GLY A 311 34.62 -10.10 4.11
CA GLY A 311 33.42 -10.87 4.45
C GLY A 311 32.96 -11.76 3.29
N GLY A 312 32.32 -12.88 3.63
CA GLY A 312 31.68 -13.77 2.65
C GLY A 312 30.33 -13.23 2.21
N ASN A 313 29.91 -13.51 0.99
CA ASN A 313 28.60 -13.12 0.49
C ASN A 313 27.52 -14.05 1.07
N GLY A 314 26.33 -13.49 1.28
CA GLY A 314 25.15 -14.28 1.52
C GLY A 314 24.62 -14.91 0.22
N SER A 315 23.95 -16.06 0.34
CA SER A 315 23.42 -16.78 -0.82
C SER A 315 22.09 -16.21 -1.26
N GLY A 316 21.89 -16.06 -2.57
CA GLY A 316 20.59 -15.70 -3.14
C GLY A 316 19.60 -16.89 -3.12
N VAL A 317 18.33 -16.58 -3.34
CA VAL A 317 17.26 -17.57 -3.52
C VAL A 317 16.54 -17.29 -4.84
N THR A 318 16.37 -18.33 -5.66
CA THR A 318 15.58 -18.26 -6.88
C THR A 318 14.59 -19.40 -6.91
N VAL A 319 13.30 -19.07 -6.97
CA VAL A 319 12.19 -20.00 -7.09
C VAL A 319 11.40 -19.60 -8.33
N ARG A 320 11.35 -20.47 -9.33
CA ARG A 320 10.59 -20.23 -10.56
C ARG A 320 9.82 -21.48 -10.91
N ASP A 321 8.49 -21.42 -10.75
CA ASP A 321 7.56 -22.49 -11.11
C ASP A 321 7.96 -23.87 -10.57
N ALA A 322 8.57 -23.88 -9.38
CA ALA A 322 9.03 -25.10 -8.73
C ALA A 322 7.89 -25.90 -8.08
N LEU A 323 6.64 -25.44 -8.24
CA LEU A 323 5.45 -26.00 -7.62
C LEU A 323 4.43 -26.40 -8.69
N THR A 324 4.06 -27.67 -8.73
CA THR A 324 2.94 -28.17 -9.55
C THR A 324 1.86 -28.68 -8.61
N LEU A 325 0.72 -27.97 -8.54
CA LEU A 325 -0.32 -28.20 -7.55
C LEU A 325 -1.69 -28.41 -8.21
N ALA A 326 -2.50 -29.33 -7.69
CA ALA A 326 -3.87 -29.55 -8.17
C ALA A 326 -4.82 -30.10 -7.09
N THR A 327 -6.08 -29.66 -7.08
CA THR A 327 -7.14 -30.26 -6.26
C THR A 327 -8.56 -29.95 -6.79
N HIS A 328 -9.57 -30.75 -6.44
CA HIS A 328 -10.99 -30.39 -6.56
C HIS A 328 -11.56 -29.77 -5.26
N GLY A 329 -10.79 -29.78 -4.17
CA GLY A 329 -11.11 -29.14 -2.90
C GLY A 329 -10.69 -27.66 -2.86
N THR A 330 -10.32 -27.16 -1.68
CA THR A 330 -9.68 -25.84 -1.53
C THR A 330 -8.16 -25.97 -1.62
N LEU A 331 -7.48 -24.96 -2.17
CA LEU A 331 -6.02 -24.91 -2.22
C LEU A 331 -5.50 -23.71 -1.41
N GLN A 332 -4.65 -23.97 -0.44
CA GLN A 332 -3.91 -22.97 0.33
C GLN A 332 -2.40 -23.14 0.13
N LEU A 333 -1.70 -22.08 -0.26
CA LEU A 333 -0.26 -22.09 -0.46
C LEU A 333 0.39 -20.88 0.22
N ASN A 334 1.43 -21.13 1.01
CA ASN A 334 2.39 -20.11 1.43
C ASN A 334 3.78 -20.44 0.86
N LEU A 335 4.36 -19.55 0.07
CA LEU A 335 5.69 -19.71 -0.51
C LEU A 335 6.60 -18.54 -0.10
N TYR A 336 7.71 -18.85 0.56
CA TYR A 336 8.69 -17.90 1.07
C TYR A 336 10.06 -18.14 0.44
N GLY A 337 10.67 -17.10 -0.14
CA GLY A 337 12.07 -17.09 -0.55
C GLY A 337 12.84 -16.00 0.20
N ASN A 338 13.72 -16.39 1.11
CA ASN A 338 14.54 -15.48 1.91
C ASN A 338 16.01 -15.62 1.52
N ALA A 339 16.64 -14.58 1.02
CA ALA A 339 18.07 -14.63 0.75
C ALA A 339 18.91 -14.55 2.04
N GLY A 340 20.15 -15.02 1.98
CA GLY A 340 21.09 -15.02 3.09
C GLY A 340 21.85 -13.70 3.22
N PRO A 341 22.13 -13.21 4.43
CA PRO A 341 22.86 -11.94 4.65
C PRO A 341 24.35 -12.05 4.35
N GLY A 342 24.96 -10.93 4.00
CA GLY A 342 26.41 -10.80 3.82
C GLY A 342 27.18 -10.77 5.15
N GLY A 343 28.40 -11.29 5.14
CA GLY A 343 29.28 -11.33 6.29
C GLY A 343 29.96 -9.98 6.56
N SER A 344 30.07 -9.59 7.84
CA SER A 344 30.73 -8.34 8.23
C SER A 344 32.26 -8.46 8.19
N SER A 345 32.96 -7.33 8.08
CA SER A 345 34.41 -7.29 7.90
C SER A 345 35.05 -5.98 8.36
N ASP A 346 36.31 -6.01 8.77
CA ASP A 346 37.16 -4.81 8.91
C ASP A 346 37.90 -4.43 7.60
N ALA A 347 37.65 -5.15 6.51
CA ALA A 347 38.00 -4.80 5.14
C ALA A 347 36.71 -4.65 4.33
N ALA A 348 36.61 -5.29 3.15
CA ALA A 348 35.35 -5.28 2.38
C ALA A 348 34.37 -6.30 2.96
N ALA A 349 33.18 -5.86 3.34
CA ALA A 349 32.11 -6.74 3.80
C ALA A 349 31.41 -7.45 2.63
N GLY A 350 30.76 -8.57 2.91
CA GLY A 350 30.06 -9.36 1.91
C GLY A 350 28.70 -8.77 1.54
N ALA A 351 28.28 -8.98 0.30
CA ALA A 351 26.94 -8.59 -0.16
C ALA A 351 25.86 -9.52 0.42
N GLY A 352 24.66 -8.97 0.64
CA GLY A 352 23.45 -9.77 0.87
C GLY A 352 22.98 -10.44 -0.42
N GLY A 353 22.38 -11.62 -0.31
CA GLY A 353 21.82 -12.32 -1.46
C GLY A 353 20.53 -11.67 -1.97
N ASP A 354 20.26 -11.83 -3.26
CA ASP A 354 19.00 -11.47 -3.91
C ASP A 354 17.94 -12.57 -3.75
N ALA A 355 16.65 -12.20 -3.67
CA ALA A 355 15.53 -13.13 -3.69
C ALA A 355 14.63 -12.90 -4.92
N ASP A 356 14.41 -13.95 -5.72
CA ASP A 356 13.52 -13.95 -6.89
C ASP A 356 12.54 -15.12 -6.77
N VAL A 357 11.27 -14.83 -6.53
CA VAL A 357 10.23 -15.83 -6.28
C VAL A 357 9.09 -15.63 -7.28
N GLN A 358 8.84 -16.65 -8.12
CA GLN A 358 7.85 -16.62 -9.19
C GLN A 358 6.97 -17.86 -9.15
N LEU A 359 5.66 -17.65 -9.32
CA LEU A 359 4.65 -18.70 -9.35
C LEU A 359 3.64 -18.47 -10.47
N THR A 360 3.53 -19.41 -11.40
CA THR A 360 2.38 -19.55 -12.29
C THR A 360 1.55 -20.76 -11.85
N LEU A 361 0.29 -20.51 -11.46
CA LEU A 361 -0.64 -21.54 -11.00
C LEU A 361 -1.95 -21.47 -11.78
N HIS A 362 -2.29 -22.57 -12.44
CA HIS A 362 -3.57 -22.74 -13.12
C HIS A 362 -4.27 -23.97 -12.55
N ASP A 363 -5.21 -23.77 -11.63
CA ASP A 363 -6.03 -24.84 -11.06
C ASP A 363 -7.52 -24.51 -11.27
N THR A 364 -8.05 -25.00 -12.39
CA THR A 364 -9.44 -24.81 -12.77
C THR A 364 -10.38 -25.85 -12.16
N GLN A 365 -9.90 -26.71 -11.26
CA GLN A 365 -10.73 -27.71 -10.57
C GLN A 365 -11.00 -27.32 -9.12
N ALA A 366 -10.10 -26.55 -8.51
CA ALA A 366 -10.24 -26.13 -7.13
C ALA A 366 -11.50 -25.27 -6.91
N THR A 367 -12.20 -25.55 -5.81
CA THR A 367 -13.37 -24.77 -5.35
C THR A 367 -13.00 -23.39 -4.82
N ALA A 368 -11.77 -23.20 -4.34
CA ALA A 368 -11.20 -21.90 -3.98
C ALA A 368 -9.67 -21.95 -3.91
N LEU A 369 -9.01 -20.84 -4.20
CA LEU A 369 -7.55 -20.67 -4.11
C LEU A 369 -7.19 -19.56 -3.10
N THR A 370 -6.26 -19.84 -2.18
CA THR A 370 -5.67 -18.85 -1.26
C THR A 370 -4.14 -18.96 -1.31
N ILE A 371 -3.49 -17.98 -1.92
CA ILE A 371 -2.06 -18.00 -2.22
C ILE A 371 -1.37 -16.81 -1.56
N ARG A 372 -0.27 -17.09 -0.87
CA ARG A 372 0.65 -16.10 -0.33
C ARG A 372 2.06 -16.35 -0.87
N LEU A 373 2.66 -15.31 -1.43
CA LEU A 373 4.03 -15.30 -1.94
C LEU A 373 4.84 -14.21 -1.24
N ASP A 374 5.99 -14.56 -0.67
CA ASP A 374 6.91 -13.64 -0.03
C ASP A 374 8.33 -13.80 -0.60
N SER A 375 8.92 -12.69 -1.03
CA SER A 375 10.33 -12.59 -1.43
C SER A 375 11.05 -11.60 -0.53
N ARG A 376 12.18 -12.02 0.06
CA ARG A 376 12.99 -11.18 0.94
C ARG A 376 14.45 -11.15 0.53
N GLY A 377 14.91 -9.98 0.07
CA GLY A 377 16.32 -9.70 -0.18
C GLY A 377 17.08 -9.52 1.13
N ALA A 378 18.35 -9.87 1.15
CA ALA A 378 19.11 -9.90 2.40
C ALA A 378 19.92 -8.63 2.67
N TYR A 379 20.30 -8.46 3.93
CA TYR A 379 21.17 -7.36 4.37
C TYR A 379 22.60 -7.48 3.82
N GLY A 380 23.19 -6.35 3.45
CA GLY A 380 24.62 -6.24 3.23
C GLY A 380 25.40 -6.30 4.55
N GLY A 381 26.61 -6.87 4.53
CA GLY A 381 27.47 -6.94 5.71
C GLY A 381 28.02 -5.56 6.13
N SER A 382 28.34 -5.39 7.42
CA SER A 382 28.92 -4.15 7.94
C SER A 382 30.43 -4.11 7.80
N ALA A 383 30.98 -2.93 7.52
CA ALA A 383 32.40 -2.64 7.45
C ALA A 383 32.89 -1.82 8.67
N SER A 384 33.99 -2.19 9.32
CA SER A 384 34.49 -1.49 10.52
C SER A 384 35.95 -1.02 10.50
N GLY A 385 36.71 -1.27 9.42
CA GLY A 385 38.14 -0.91 9.35
C GLY A 385 38.44 0.46 8.73
N ASN A 386 39.61 0.61 8.09
CA ASN A 386 40.07 1.92 7.57
C ASN A 386 39.10 2.49 6.51
N ARG A 387 39.18 3.80 6.20
CA ARG A 387 38.27 4.51 5.27
C ARG A 387 38.11 3.91 3.86
N SER A 388 38.95 2.96 3.44
CA SER A 388 38.89 2.23 2.17
C SER A 388 38.09 0.92 2.25
N ALA A 389 37.62 0.54 3.45
CA ALA A 389 36.70 -0.58 3.64
C ALA A 389 35.33 -0.25 3.02
N VAL A 390 34.73 -1.22 2.32
CA VAL A 390 33.46 -1.06 1.62
C VAL A 390 32.43 -1.94 2.29
N ALA A 391 31.30 -1.36 2.67
CA ALA A 391 30.19 -2.11 3.25
C ALA A 391 29.53 -3.01 2.19
N GLY A 392 28.80 -4.02 2.64
CA GLY A 392 28.13 -4.96 1.75
C GLY A 392 26.92 -4.33 1.07
N LYS A 393 26.71 -4.65 -0.21
CA LYS A 393 25.48 -4.27 -0.91
C LYS A 393 24.27 -5.00 -0.34
N ALA A 394 23.13 -4.32 -0.34
CA ALA A 394 21.83 -4.92 -0.07
C ALA A 394 21.40 -5.89 -1.19
N GLY A 395 20.65 -6.92 -0.83
CA GLY A 395 19.99 -7.82 -1.75
C GLY A 395 18.61 -7.32 -2.18
N THR A 396 18.29 -7.46 -3.46
CA THR A 396 16.98 -7.14 -4.06
C THR A 396 15.93 -8.21 -3.77
N ALA A 397 14.65 -7.83 -3.89
CA ALA A 397 13.52 -8.74 -3.72
C ALA A 397 12.55 -8.63 -4.91
N ASN A 398 12.33 -9.73 -5.61
CA ASN A 398 11.34 -9.84 -6.68
C ASN A 398 10.33 -10.95 -6.34
N ALA A 399 9.04 -10.63 -6.38
CA ALA A 399 7.95 -11.57 -6.16
C ALA A 399 6.89 -11.42 -7.27
N ARG A 400 6.56 -12.50 -7.97
CA ARG A 400 5.56 -12.49 -9.05
C ARG A 400 4.65 -13.71 -8.98
N ALA A 401 3.34 -13.49 -9.09
CA ALA A 401 2.37 -14.58 -9.19
C ALA A 401 1.33 -14.32 -10.29
N ASP A 402 1.05 -15.34 -11.10
CA ASP A 402 -0.10 -15.42 -12.00
C ASP A 402 -0.95 -16.64 -11.62
N VAL A 403 -2.15 -16.39 -11.11
CA VAL A 403 -3.03 -17.41 -10.53
C VAL A 403 -4.39 -17.38 -11.24
N THR A 404 -4.78 -18.53 -11.80
CA THR A 404 -6.11 -18.73 -12.40
C THR A 404 -6.82 -19.87 -11.67
N GLY A 405 -8.01 -19.59 -11.16
CA GLY A 405 -8.87 -20.55 -10.48
C GLY A 405 -10.27 -20.65 -11.09
N HIS A 406 -10.99 -21.74 -10.83
CA HIS A 406 -12.42 -21.81 -11.17
C HIS A 406 -13.28 -21.05 -10.15
N GLY A 407 -13.10 -21.33 -8.85
CA GLY A 407 -13.83 -20.65 -7.78
C GLY A 407 -13.27 -19.27 -7.37
N PRO A 408 -13.54 -18.81 -6.13
CA PRO A 408 -12.92 -17.60 -5.57
C PRO A 408 -11.39 -17.72 -5.49
N VAL A 409 -10.69 -16.61 -5.70
CA VAL A 409 -9.23 -16.55 -5.67
C VAL A 409 -8.77 -15.40 -4.77
N THR A 410 -7.94 -15.71 -3.78
CA THR A 410 -7.23 -14.72 -2.98
C THR A 410 -5.73 -14.88 -3.18
N LEU A 411 -5.09 -13.84 -3.71
CA LEU A 411 -3.66 -13.79 -3.99
C LEU A 411 -3.03 -12.62 -3.24
N THR A 412 -2.01 -12.90 -2.44
CA THR A 412 -1.15 -11.89 -1.80
C THR A 412 0.30 -12.11 -2.20
N VAL A 413 0.94 -11.08 -2.75
CA VAL A 413 2.35 -11.08 -3.14
C VAL A 413 3.06 -9.96 -2.38
N SER A 414 4.16 -10.30 -1.72
CA SER A 414 4.97 -9.36 -0.94
C SER A 414 6.44 -9.46 -1.33
N ALA A 415 7.09 -8.32 -1.52
CA ALA A 415 8.53 -8.21 -1.74
C ALA A 415 9.14 -7.20 -0.77
N GLU A 416 10.18 -7.60 -0.06
CA GLU A 416 10.89 -6.77 0.92
C GLU A 416 12.40 -6.89 0.66
N SER A 417 13.01 -5.81 0.17
CA SER A 417 14.43 -5.82 -0.16
C SER A 417 15.32 -5.50 1.04
N GLY A 418 16.58 -5.90 0.97
CA GLY A 418 17.54 -5.75 2.05
C GLY A 418 18.00 -4.32 2.30
N ARG A 419 18.44 -4.06 3.54
CA ARG A 419 19.16 -2.86 3.92
C ARG A 419 20.63 -2.89 3.46
N GLY A 420 21.16 -1.74 3.05
CA GLY A 420 22.58 -1.58 2.73
C GLY A 420 23.50 -1.80 3.93
N GLY A 421 24.72 -2.25 3.69
CA GLY A 421 25.74 -2.43 4.73
C GLY A 421 26.15 -1.11 5.38
N SER A 422 26.46 -1.16 6.68
CA SER A 422 26.86 0.03 7.47
C SER A 422 28.39 0.16 7.57
N HIS A 423 28.90 1.37 7.82
CA HIS A 423 30.32 1.66 8.03
C HIS A 423 30.58 2.59 9.23
N ASP A 424 31.35 2.14 10.23
CA ASP A 424 31.51 2.87 11.51
C ASP A 424 32.66 3.90 11.53
N ALA A 425 33.74 3.68 10.76
CA ALA A 425 34.94 4.52 10.80
C ALA A 425 35.04 5.59 9.68
N GLY A 426 33.89 6.04 9.16
CA GLY A 426 33.82 7.14 8.18
C GLY A 426 34.15 6.76 6.72
N GLY A 427 33.97 5.49 6.34
CA GLY A 427 33.86 5.07 4.94
C GLY A 427 32.42 5.17 4.42
N THR A 428 32.19 4.80 3.17
CA THR A 428 30.87 4.90 2.52
C THR A 428 29.97 3.73 2.90
N ALA A 429 28.77 4.03 3.38
CA ALA A 429 27.69 3.05 3.46
C ALA A 429 27.12 2.74 2.08
N GLU A 430 26.42 1.60 1.98
CA GLU A 430 25.77 1.17 0.75
C GLU A 430 24.28 1.53 0.72
N ASN A 431 23.76 1.69 -0.48
CA ASN A 431 22.35 1.98 -0.70
C ASN A 431 21.46 0.79 -0.31
N GLY A 432 20.20 1.09 0.02
CA GLY A 432 19.16 0.08 0.12
C GLY A 432 18.78 -0.48 -1.26
N ALA A 433 18.37 -1.75 -1.30
CA ALA A 433 17.98 -2.41 -2.54
C ALA A 433 16.52 -2.11 -2.91
N SER A 434 16.12 -2.44 -4.14
CA SER A 434 14.74 -2.27 -4.61
C SER A 434 13.91 -3.54 -4.43
N ALA A 435 12.60 -3.37 -4.24
CA ALA A 435 11.62 -4.46 -4.14
C ALA A 435 10.53 -4.36 -5.22
N THR A 436 10.19 -5.49 -5.84
CA THR A 436 9.14 -5.60 -6.87
C THR A 436 8.14 -6.69 -6.50
N ALA A 437 6.85 -6.35 -6.48
CA ALA A 437 5.74 -7.30 -6.24
C ALA A 437 4.69 -7.23 -7.35
N GLU A 438 4.41 -8.33 -8.04
CA GLU A 438 3.40 -8.44 -9.10
C GLU A 438 2.39 -9.55 -8.79
N ALA A 439 1.10 -9.20 -8.73
CA ALA A 439 0.01 -10.13 -8.43
C ALA A 439 -1.07 -10.12 -9.51
N HIS A 440 -1.28 -11.24 -10.20
CA HIS A 440 -2.31 -11.40 -11.21
C HIS A 440 -3.26 -12.55 -10.82
N ALA A 441 -4.55 -12.25 -10.63
CA ALA A 441 -5.54 -13.24 -10.24
C ALA A 441 -6.76 -13.23 -11.19
N ARG A 442 -7.26 -14.42 -11.51
CA ARG A 442 -8.47 -14.65 -12.33
C ARG A 442 -9.32 -15.78 -11.76
N GLY A 443 -10.64 -15.64 -11.78
CA GLY A 443 -11.58 -16.70 -11.42
C GLY A 443 -13.05 -16.35 -11.64
N THR A 444 -13.96 -17.29 -11.38
CA THR A 444 -15.40 -17.04 -11.61
C THR A 444 -16.12 -16.46 -10.39
N GLY A 445 -15.60 -16.69 -9.18
CA GLY A 445 -16.12 -16.13 -7.92
C GLY A 445 -15.50 -14.78 -7.56
N THR A 446 -15.52 -14.42 -6.26
CA THR A 446 -14.81 -13.22 -5.78
C THR A 446 -13.30 -13.37 -5.98
N VAL A 447 -12.66 -12.35 -6.55
CA VAL A 447 -11.22 -12.34 -6.81
C VAL A 447 -10.55 -11.19 -6.07
N VAL A 448 -9.53 -11.50 -5.28
CA VAL A 448 -8.72 -10.54 -4.53
C VAL A 448 -7.26 -10.72 -4.94
N SER A 449 -6.63 -9.65 -5.41
CA SER A 449 -5.22 -9.59 -5.78
C SER A 449 -4.54 -8.44 -5.06
N VAL A 450 -3.52 -8.75 -4.24
CA VAL A 450 -2.78 -7.78 -3.43
C VAL A 450 -1.30 -7.91 -3.71
N ALA A 451 -0.66 -6.80 -4.08
CA ALA A 451 0.79 -6.67 -4.22
C ALA A 451 1.34 -5.63 -3.26
N ASN A 452 2.36 -6.01 -2.47
CA ASN A 452 3.04 -5.14 -1.51
C ASN A 452 4.56 -5.14 -1.77
N ALA A 453 5.16 -3.97 -1.98
CA ALA A 453 6.62 -3.86 -2.16
C ALA A 453 7.23 -2.82 -1.21
N ILE A 454 8.32 -3.20 -0.53
CA ILE A 454 9.04 -2.36 0.42
C ILE A 454 10.52 -2.28 0.02
N GLY A 455 10.95 -1.10 -0.40
CA GLY A 455 12.35 -0.79 -0.66
C GLY A 455 13.21 -0.88 0.58
N GLY A 456 14.47 -1.25 0.41
CA GLY A 456 15.42 -1.47 1.50
C GLY A 456 15.91 -0.18 2.10
N ALA A 457 16.15 -0.15 3.41
CA ALA A 457 16.75 1.02 4.05
C ALA A 457 18.21 1.24 3.59
N ALA A 458 18.68 2.47 3.70
CA ALA A 458 20.08 2.80 3.50
C ALA A 458 20.98 2.19 4.60
N GLY A 459 22.26 1.96 4.27
CA GLY A 459 23.30 1.64 5.24
C GLY A 459 23.74 2.87 6.02
N TYR A 460 24.09 2.70 7.30
CA TYR A 460 24.52 3.81 8.16
C TYR A 460 26.01 4.13 7.96
N SER A 461 26.38 5.40 7.80
CA SER A 461 27.77 5.86 7.93
C SER A 461 27.87 7.25 8.57
N ARG A 462 29.04 7.57 9.13
CA ARG A 462 29.34 8.90 9.72
C ARG A 462 29.85 9.94 8.70
N ALA A 463 30.19 9.53 7.48
CA ALA A 463 30.94 10.37 6.53
C ALA A 463 30.42 10.33 5.08
N GLY A 464 29.30 9.65 4.81
CA GLY A 464 28.73 9.58 3.47
C GLY A 464 27.24 9.26 3.44
N SER A 465 26.58 9.73 2.38
CA SER A 465 25.15 9.56 2.12
C SER A 465 24.87 8.26 1.36
N ALA A 466 24.11 7.36 2.00
CA ALA A 466 23.52 6.22 1.33
C ALA A 466 22.03 6.49 1.09
N ARG A 467 21.55 6.20 -0.12
CA ARG A 467 20.13 6.35 -0.47
C ARG A 467 19.36 5.09 -0.10
N ALA A 468 18.13 5.28 0.35
CA ALA A 468 17.21 4.17 0.50
C ALA A 468 16.76 3.63 -0.87
N GLY A 469 16.36 2.37 -0.89
CA GLY A 469 15.80 1.72 -2.06
C GLY A 469 14.32 2.02 -2.28
N THR A 470 13.81 1.60 -3.42
CA THR A 470 12.44 1.89 -3.87
C THR A 470 11.56 0.64 -3.89
N GLY A 471 10.27 0.79 -3.60
CA GLY A 471 9.27 -0.27 -3.82
C GLY A 471 8.49 -0.06 -5.12
N TYR A 472 8.15 -1.14 -5.82
CA TYR A 472 7.24 -1.16 -6.96
C TYR A 472 6.24 -2.32 -6.82
N ALA A 473 4.94 -2.04 -6.91
CA ALA A 473 3.89 -3.04 -6.75
C ALA A 473 2.89 -2.93 -7.88
N ARG A 474 2.40 -4.06 -8.41
CA ARG A 474 1.35 -4.14 -9.43
C ARG A 474 0.36 -5.25 -9.12
N ALA A 475 -0.93 -4.99 -9.24
CA ALA A 475 -1.98 -5.98 -9.01
C ALA A 475 -3.06 -5.97 -10.09
N SER A 476 -3.57 -7.13 -10.49
CA SER A 476 -4.78 -7.23 -11.33
C SER A 476 -5.72 -8.31 -10.85
N ALA A 477 -7.02 -8.04 -10.84
CA ALA A 477 -8.07 -8.98 -10.44
C ALA A 477 -9.19 -9.04 -11.48
N HIS A 478 -9.49 -10.24 -11.99
CA HIS A 478 -10.56 -10.44 -12.97
C HIS A 478 -11.56 -11.48 -12.45
N SER A 479 -12.81 -11.06 -12.28
CA SER A 479 -13.91 -11.95 -11.92
C SER A 479 -14.94 -12.02 -13.06
N ASP A 480 -15.35 -13.23 -13.43
CA ASP A 480 -16.39 -13.40 -14.46
C ASP A 480 -17.79 -13.09 -13.91
N ASN A 481 -18.12 -13.59 -12.72
CA ASN A 481 -19.49 -13.55 -12.15
C ASN A 481 -19.57 -12.92 -10.75
N GLY A 482 -18.47 -12.39 -10.20
CA GLY A 482 -18.41 -11.84 -8.85
C GLY A 482 -17.73 -10.48 -8.76
N ASP A 483 -17.33 -10.13 -7.53
CA ASP A 483 -16.56 -8.93 -7.24
C ASP A 483 -15.07 -9.15 -7.51
N ALA A 484 -14.36 -8.09 -7.90
CA ALA A 484 -12.91 -8.10 -8.07
C ALA A 484 -12.26 -6.97 -7.28
N THR A 485 -11.17 -7.27 -6.56
CA THR A 485 -10.38 -6.30 -5.81
C THR A 485 -8.91 -6.40 -6.21
N ALA A 486 -8.34 -5.34 -6.76
CA ALA A 486 -6.91 -5.21 -7.03
C ALA A 486 -6.30 -4.13 -6.13
N ARG A 487 -5.26 -4.47 -5.38
CA ARG A 487 -4.55 -3.55 -4.48
C ARG A 487 -3.05 -3.60 -4.74
N ALA A 488 -2.46 -2.46 -5.08
CA ALA A 488 -1.02 -2.28 -5.18
C ALA A 488 -0.54 -1.26 -4.13
N ARG A 489 0.39 -1.68 -3.27
CA ARG A 489 1.04 -0.79 -2.29
C ARG A 489 2.54 -0.86 -2.46
N ALA A 490 3.16 0.29 -2.72
CA ALA A 490 4.60 0.42 -2.73
C ALA A 490 5.07 1.41 -1.67
N THR A 491 6.21 1.10 -1.07
CA THR A 491 6.81 1.85 0.02
C THR A 491 8.31 1.95 -0.22
N GLY A 492 8.88 3.15 -0.14
CA GLY A 492 10.34 3.34 -0.17
C GLY A 492 11.02 2.73 1.07
N GLY A 493 12.35 2.72 1.09
CA GLY A 493 13.12 2.43 2.29
C GLY A 493 13.42 3.69 3.11
N PHE A 494 13.87 3.51 4.36
CA PHE A 494 14.31 4.62 5.20
C PHE A 494 15.70 5.11 4.82
N GLY A 495 15.89 6.43 4.78
CA GLY A 495 17.22 7.03 4.73
C GLY A 495 17.98 6.83 6.06
N THR A 496 19.30 6.96 6.02
CA THR A 496 20.15 6.94 7.24
C THR A 496 21.30 7.93 7.06
N GLY A 497 21.73 8.60 8.13
CA GLY A 497 22.69 9.71 8.00
C GLY A 497 22.06 10.88 7.24
N ASP A 498 22.80 11.54 6.37
CA ASP A 498 22.29 12.53 5.40
C ASP A 498 21.60 11.89 4.17
N GLY A 499 21.35 10.58 4.21
CA GLY A 499 20.77 9.80 3.13
C GLY A 499 19.28 10.06 2.90
N ALA A 500 18.87 10.22 1.63
CA ALA A 500 17.47 10.41 1.27
C ALA A 500 16.61 9.15 1.49
N GLY A 501 15.34 9.37 1.85
CA GLY A 501 14.31 8.35 1.92
C GLY A 501 13.88 7.85 0.53
N GLY A 502 13.36 6.63 0.48
CA GLY A 502 13.03 5.97 -0.77
C GLY A 502 11.81 6.60 -1.42
N SER A 503 11.92 6.98 -2.69
CA SER A 503 10.80 7.51 -3.48
C SER A 503 10.00 6.37 -4.12
N VAL A 504 8.72 6.60 -4.38
CA VAL A 504 7.81 5.62 -4.99
C VAL A 504 7.03 6.26 -6.12
N THR A 505 6.92 5.53 -7.24
CA THR A 505 6.07 5.90 -8.37
C THR A 505 5.23 4.72 -8.79
N LEU A 506 3.91 4.88 -8.75
CA LEU A 506 2.93 3.94 -9.25
C LEU A 506 2.12 4.63 -10.35
N VAL A 507 2.09 4.03 -11.53
CA VAL A 507 1.29 4.49 -12.68
C VAL A 507 0.56 3.27 -13.22
N ASP A 508 -0.78 3.32 -13.21
CA ASP A 508 -1.65 2.23 -13.67
C ASP A 508 -1.27 0.87 -13.09
N ALA A 509 -0.91 0.87 -11.81
CA ALA A 509 -0.39 -0.30 -11.11
C ALA A 509 -1.51 -1.24 -10.65
N VAL A 510 -2.78 -0.82 -10.78
CA VAL A 510 -3.95 -1.67 -10.56
C VAL A 510 -4.82 -1.75 -11.81
N SER A 511 -5.36 -2.94 -12.09
CA SER A 511 -6.33 -3.16 -13.17
C SER A 511 -7.30 -4.30 -12.83
N GLY A 512 -8.35 -4.49 -13.62
CA GLY A 512 -9.24 -5.63 -13.43
C GLY A 512 -10.52 -5.55 -14.24
N SER A 513 -11.41 -6.51 -14.01
CA SER A 513 -12.77 -6.52 -14.54
C SER A 513 -13.68 -7.32 -13.60
N ALA A 514 -14.94 -6.91 -13.50
CA ALA A 514 -15.97 -7.62 -12.73
C ALA A 514 -17.34 -7.41 -13.37
N SER A 515 -18.29 -8.30 -13.12
CA SER A 515 -19.71 -8.05 -13.37
C SER A 515 -20.41 -7.40 -12.17
N GLY A 516 -19.91 -7.64 -10.96
CA GLY A 516 -20.36 -6.98 -9.73
C GLY A 516 -19.63 -5.66 -9.45
N THR A 517 -19.00 -5.56 -8.28
CA THR A 517 -18.17 -4.43 -7.86
C THR A 517 -16.72 -4.67 -8.23
N LEU A 518 -16.11 -3.70 -8.91
CA LEU A 518 -14.66 -3.62 -9.13
C LEU A 518 -14.05 -2.62 -8.14
N THR A 519 -13.09 -3.06 -7.33
CA THR A 519 -12.36 -2.22 -6.37
C THR A 519 -10.89 -2.14 -6.78
N LEU A 520 -10.37 -0.93 -6.97
CA LEU A 520 -9.00 -0.64 -7.37
C LEU A 520 -8.35 0.25 -6.31
N VAL A 521 -7.21 -0.17 -5.74
CA VAL A 521 -6.52 0.61 -4.70
C VAL A 521 -5.03 0.69 -4.99
N GLN A 522 -4.50 1.90 -5.18
CA GLN A 522 -3.08 2.14 -5.44
C GLN A 522 -2.50 3.15 -4.44
N ILE A 523 -1.50 2.73 -3.68
CA ILE A 523 -0.92 3.53 -2.59
C ILE A 523 0.60 3.61 -2.76
N ALA A 524 1.11 4.82 -2.97
CA ALA A 524 2.54 5.14 -3.01
C ALA A 524 2.96 5.82 -1.70
N ASN A 525 3.96 5.26 -1.00
CA ASN A 525 4.50 5.84 0.23
C ASN A 525 5.99 6.14 0.05
N GLY A 526 6.34 7.41 -0.02
CA GLY A 526 7.67 7.90 0.26
C GLY A 526 8.02 7.62 1.72
N ARG A 527 9.30 7.45 2.02
CA ARG A 527 9.78 7.22 3.39
C ARG A 527 10.67 8.34 3.87
N VAL A 528 10.82 8.39 5.19
CA VAL A 528 11.57 9.43 5.90
C VAL A 528 13.05 9.41 5.48
N GLY A 529 13.63 10.60 5.35
CA GLY A 529 15.08 10.79 5.19
C GLY A 529 15.87 10.45 6.46
N GLY A 530 17.17 10.26 6.34
CA GLY A 530 18.02 9.97 7.51
C GLY A 530 18.29 11.21 8.35
N SER A 531 18.52 11.04 9.65
CA SER A 531 19.06 12.10 10.51
C SER A 531 20.57 12.27 10.28
N GLY A 532 20.97 13.49 9.94
CA GLY A 532 22.34 13.91 9.77
C GLY A 532 23.15 13.91 11.07
N SER A 533 24.47 14.01 10.94
CA SER A 533 25.37 14.32 12.06
C SER A 533 25.19 15.77 12.52
N PRO A 534 25.67 16.17 13.72
CA PRO A 534 25.55 17.56 14.23
C PRO A 534 26.17 18.66 13.35
N LEU A 535 26.82 18.31 12.24
CA LEU A 535 27.45 19.22 11.29
C LEU A 535 26.97 19.03 9.85
N SER A 536 26.00 18.15 9.59
CA SER A 536 25.53 17.82 8.23
C SER A 536 24.04 18.05 8.08
N ALA A 537 23.60 18.18 6.83
CA ALA A 537 22.18 18.27 6.53
C ALA A 537 21.46 16.95 6.82
N GLY A 538 20.18 17.04 7.15
CA GLY A 538 19.28 15.89 7.18
C GLY A 538 18.98 15.38 5.78
N GLY A 539 18.74 14.09 5.65
CA GLY A 539 18.33 13.49 4.38
C GLY A 539 16.94 13.96 3.95
N ALA A 540 16.72 14.17 2.66
CA ALA A 540 15.39 14.49 2.15
C ALA A 540 14.44 13.29 2.28
N GLY A 541 13.17 13.55 2.56
CA GLY A 541 12.11 12.56 2.48
C GLY A 541 11.85 12.10 1.06
N GLY A 542 11.43 10.84 0.90
CA GLY A 542 11.12 10.26 -0.40
C GLY A 542 9.84 10.84 -1.00
N ALA A 543 9.83 11.12 -2.30
CA ALA A 543 8.64 11.56 -3.02
C ALA A 543 7.67 10.38 -3.29
N ALA A 544 6.38 10.67 -3.39
CA ALA A 544 5.35 9.69 -3.76
C ALA A 544 4.52 10.18 -4.95
N VAL A 545 4.40 9.32 -5.96
CA VAL A 545 3.54 9.54 -7.13
C VAL A 545 2.61 8.34 -7.30
N SER A 546 1.32 8.57 -7.39
CA SER A 546 0.30 7.54 -7.64
C SER A 546 -0.70 8.04 -8.67
N ARG A 547 -0.68 7.48 -9.87
CA ARG A 547 -1.60 7.87 -10.96
C ARG A 547 -2.35 6.66 -11.50
N LEU A 548 -3.65 6.79 -11.73
CA LEU A 548 -4.50 5.74 -12.28
C LEU A 548 -5.44 6.31 -13.36
N SER A 549 -5.36 5.76 -14.56
CA SER A 549 -6.32 5.95 -15.64
C SER A 549 -7.01 4.63 -15.94
N PHE A 550 -8.31 4.55 -15.69
CA PHE A 550 -9.04 3.30 -15.80
C PHE A 550 -10.44 3.49 -16.40
N SER A 551 -10.81 2.60 -17.32
CA SER A 551 -12.15 2.54 -17.89
C SER A 551 -12.64 1.10 -17.93
N ASP A 552 -13.89 0.87 -17.54
CA ASP A 552 -14.51 -0.45 -17.64
C ASP A 552 -15.98 -0.35 -18.10
N ALA A 553 -16.37 -1.30 -18.94
CA ALA A 553 -17.67 -1.35 -19.59
C ALA A 553 -18.58 -2.48 -19.08
N ARG A 554 -18.14 -3.24 -18.06
CA ARG A 554 -18.83 -4.44 -17.55
C ARG A 554 -19.33 -4.28 -16.11
N ALA A 555 -18.56 -3.60 -15.26
CA ALA A 555 -18.83 -3.49 -13.84
C ALA A 555 -20.06 -2.61 -13.57
N ALA A 556 -20.97 -3.11 -12.73
CA ALA A 556 -22.11 -2.32 -12.25
C ALA A 556 -21.67 -1.18 -11.31
N ARG A 557 -20.56 -1.38 -10.58
CA ARG A 557 -19.96 -0.40 -9.69
C ARG A 557 -18.44 -0.46 -9.77
N ILE A 558 -17.78 0.70 -9.83
CA ILE A 558 -16.33 0.81 -9.69
C ILE A 558 -16.00 1.72 -8.50
N ASN A 559 -15.14 1.24 -7.61
CA ASN A 559 -14.56 2.02 -6.52
C ASN A 559 -13.05 2.10 -6.74
N ALA A 560 -12.49 3.31 -6.88
CA ALA A 560 -11.06 3.51 -7.05
C ALA A 560 -10.50 4.43 -5.96
N THR A 561 -9.41 4.02 -5.33
CA THR A 561 -8.66 4.81 -4.35
C THR A 561 -7.22 4.97 -4.80
N VAL A 562 -6.74 6.21 -4.91
CA VAL A 562 -5.38 6.56 -5.28
C VAL A 562 -4.77 7.41 -4.17
N GLU A 563 -3.70 6.93 -3.57
CA GLU A 563 -3.02 7.63 -2.47
C GLU A 563 -1.53 7.85 -2.78
N ALA A 564 -1.03 9.05 -2.47
CA ALA A 564 0.38 9.38 -2.45
C ALA A 564 0.75 10.06 -1.13
N HIS A 565 1.72 9.49 -0.42
CA HIS A 565 2.21 10.03 0.86
C HIS A 565 3.72 10.29 0.74
N GLY A 566 4.12 11.55 0.68
CA GLY A 566 5.53 11.95 0.73
C GLY A 566 6.14 11.64 2.09
N GLY A 567 7.42 11.27 2.11
CA GLY A 567 8.13 11.00 3.36
C GLY A 567 8.63 12.28 4.02
N ASP A 568 8.77 12.27 5.34
CA ASP A 568 9.32 13.41 6.07
C ASP A 568 10.83 13.59 5.80
N GLY A 569 11.32 14.81 5.92
CA GLY A 569 12.74 15.10 5.99
C GLY A 569 13.36 14.55 7.27
N GLY A 570 14.65 14.18 7.20
CA GLY A 570 15.42 13.81 8.38
C GLY A 570 16.01 15.02 9.10
N ASP A 571 16.39 14.84 10.35
CA ASP A 571 16.90 15.93 11.20
C ASP A 571 18.34 16.33 10.83
N GLY A 572 18.63 17.62 10.73
CA GLY A 572 19.97 18.16 10.46
C GLY A 572 20.57 18.97 11.61
N ALA A 573 21.75 19.56 11.36
CA ALA A 573 22.25 20.66 12.18
C ALA A 573 21.39 21.92 12.00
N ASP A 574 21.49 22.90 12.91
CA ASP A 574 20.73 24.16 12.85
C ASP A 574 20.75 24.78 11.43
N GLY A 575 19.58 24.88 10.81
CA GLY A 575 19.38 25.45 9.47
C GLY A 575 19.75 24.55 8.30
N LEU A 576 19.89 23.24 8.51
CA LEU A 576 20.20 22.24 7.48
C LEU A 576 19.27 21.00 7.56
N ASP A 577 18.01 21.17 7.92
CA ASP A 577 17.07 20.05 7.99
C ASP A 577 16.78 19.45 6.60
N GLY A 578 16.42 18.17 6.59
CA GLY A 578 15.99 17.47 5.40
C GLY A 578 14.68 18.05 4.87
N LEU A 579 14.59 18.17 3.54
CA LEU A 579 13.35 18.56 2.87
C LEU A 579 12.29 17.47 2.97
N GLY A 580 11.02 17.87 3.08
CA GLY A 580 9.89 16.94 2.99
C GLY A 580 9.65 16.45 1.55
N GLY A 581 9.25 15.19 1.40
CA GLY A 581 8.92 14.59 0.11
C GLY A 581 7.58 15.06 -0.44
N SER A 582 7.48 15.35 -1.74
CA SER A 582 6.23 15.74 -2.39
C SER A 582 5.29 14.54 -2.62
N ALA A 583 3.98 14.79 -2.67
CA ALA A 583 2.95 13.84 -3.03
C ALA A 583 2.12 14.30 -4.25
N ASP A 584 2.02 13.42 -5.25
CA ASP A 584 1.19 13.62 -6.44
C ASP A 584 0.26 12.41 -6.66
N ALA A 585 -1.05 12.64 -6.54
CA ALA A 585 -2.08 11.62 -6.69
C ALA A 585 -3.08 12.02 -7.80
N ALA A 586 -3.30 11.16 -8.79
CA ALA A 586 -4.21 11.44 -9.90
C ALA A 586 -5.10 10.24 -10.27
N LEU A 587 -6.38 10.49 -10.52
CA LEU A 587 -7.37 9.50 -10.94
C LEU A 587 -8.17 10.00 -12.14
N SER A 588 -8.26 9.18 -13.19
CA SER A 588 -9.21 9.32 -14.29
C SER A 588 -9.98 8.01 -14.41
N LEU A 589 -11.25 8.02 -14.00
CA LEU A 589 -12.10 6.84 -13.90
C LEU A 589 -13.34 6.98 -14.79
N ALA A 590 -13.60 5.99 -15.66
CA ALA A 590 -14.79 5.94 -16.49
C ALA A 590 -15.51 4.59 -16.38
N ALA A 591 -16.72 4.57 -15.82
CA ALA A 591 -17.60 3.41 -15.80
C ALA A 591 -18.65 3.54 -16.91
N THR A 592 -18.46 2.86 -18.04
CA THR A 592 -19.26 3.07 -19.25
C THR A 592 -20.43 2.08 -19.41
N ALA A 593 -20.60 1.14 -18.48
CA ALA A 593 -21.77 0.27 -18.46
C ALA A 593 -23.06 1.10 -18.24
N ALA A 594 -24.15 0.75 -18.93
CA ALA A 594 -25.44 1.38 -18.69
C ALA A 594 -25.88 1.12 -17.24
N GLY A 595 -26.32 2.15 -16.54
CA GLY A 595 -26.58 2.08 -15.11
C GLY A 595 -25.31 1.78 -14.29
N SER A 596 -24.14 2.24 -14.68
CA SER A 596 -22.96 2.14 -13.82
C SER A 596 -23.00 3.13 -12.66
N ARG A 597 -22.24 2.85 -11.60
CA ARG A 597 -21.87 3.82 -10.57
C ARG A 597 -20.35 3.85 -10.43
N ALA A 598 -19.77 5.02 -10.24
CA ALA A 598 -18.33 5.16 -10.01
C ALA A 598 -18.05 6.06 -8.81
N THR A 599 -17.16 5.60 -7.93
CA THR A 599 -16.62 6.39 -6.82
C THR A 599 -15.11 6.42 -6.94
N GLY A 600 -14.55 7.62 -7.05
CA GLY A 600 -13.11 7.86 -7.07
C GLY A 600 -12.68 8.70 -5.87
N THR A 601 -11.69 8.20 -5.11
CA THR A 601 -11.07 8.90 -3.99
C THR A 601 -9.58 9.08 -4.26
N VAL A 602 -9.10 10.30 -4.08
CA VAL A 602 -7.69 10.68 -4.26
C VAL A 602 -7.21 11.35 -2.99
N VAL A 603 -6.07 10.90 -2.46
CA VAL A 603 -5.45 11.48 -1.26
C VAL A 603 -3.97 11.75 -1.52
N ALA A 604 -3.53 12.98 -1.29
CA ALA A 604 -2.13 13.38 -1.38
C ALA A 604 -1.68 14.04 -0.06
N HIS A 605 -0.64 13.51 0.56
CA HIS A 605 -0.02 14.09 1.77
C HIS A 605 1.45 14.40 1.51
N GLY A 606 1.83 15.66 1.60
CA GLY A 606 3.24 16.06 1.55
C GLY A 606 3.96 15.74 2.86
N GLY A 607 5.27 15.46 2.80
CA GLY A 607 6.09 15.16 3.96
C GLY A 607 6.49 16.42 4.76
N LEU A 608 6.71 16.24 6.07
CA LEU A 608 7.19 17.28 6.99
C LEU A 608 8.68 17.57 6.78
N LEU A 609 9.17 18.67 7.34
CA LEU A 609 10.61 18.90 7.52
C LEU A 609 11.16 18.07 8.70
N GLY A 610 12.49 17.98 8.80
CA GLY A 610 13.17 17.51 10.02
C GLY A 610 12.88 18.40 11.24
N TRP A 611 13.19 17.91 12.45
CA TRP A 611 12.87 18.55 13.74
C TRP A 611 13.92 19.58 14.24
N GLY A 612 14.86 20.03 13.41
CA GLY A 612 15.86 21.03 13.77
C GLY A 612 15.32 22.46 13.82
N ARG A 613 16.20 23.44 14.14
CA ARG A 613 15.87 24.86 13.99
C ARG A 613 15.89 25.18 12.50
N PRO A 614 14.75 25.53 11.89
CA PRO A 614 14.68 25.59 10.45
C PRO A 614 15.44 26.79 9.89
N GLY A 615 16.13 26.57 8.78
CA GLY A 615 16.83 27.59 8.00
C GLY A 615 15.90 28.31 7.02
N ALA A 616 16.28 29.50 6.56
CA ALA A 616 15.46 30.34 5.67
C ALA A 616 15.19 29.76 4.25
N SER A 617 15.71 28.58 3.92
CA SER A 617 15.61 27.94 2.59
C SER A 617 15.00 26.54 2.60
N GLU A 618 14.47 26.08 3.73
CA GLU A 618 13.89 24.73 3.87
C GLU A 618 12.40 24.73 3.52
N ARG A 619 11.93 23.64 2.90
CA ARG A 619 10.57 23.51 2.37
C ARG A 619 9.97 22.14 2.64
N ALA A 620 8.77 22.12 3.22
CA ALA A 620 7.96 20.91 3.36
C ALA A 620 7.46 20.41 1.98
N GLY A 621 7.04 19.15 1.90
CA GLY A 621 6.60 18.55 0.63
C GLY A 621 5.24 19.08 0.16
N ASP A 622 5.13 19.44 -1.12
CA ASP A 622 3.85 19.81 -1.75
C ASP A 622 2.89 18.61 -1.90
N ALA A 623 1.58 18.88 -1.89
CA ALA A 623 0.54 17.87 -2.12
C ALA A 623 -0.39 18.27 -3.28
N THR A 624 -0.48 17.42 -4.31
CA THR A 624 -1.38 17.62 -5.45
C THR A 624 -2.29 16.40 -5.62
N GLY A 625 -3.60 16.63 -5.65
CA GLY A 625 -4.63 15.63 -5.89
C GLY A 625 -5.53 16.04 -7.06
N VAL A 626 -5.80 15.12 -8.00
CA VAL A 626 -6.74 15.33 -9.12
C VAL A 626 -7.61 14.09 -9.34
N ALA A 627 -8.92 14.25 -9.43
CA ALA A 627 -9.86 13.20 -9.78
C ALA A 627 -10.83 13.63 -10.89
N LEU A 628 -10.96 12.81 -11.93
CA LEU A 628 -12.04 12.84 -12.91
C LEU A 628 -12.79 11.51 -12.82
N VAL A 629 -14.08 11.56 -12.49
CA VAL A 629 -14.93 10.37 -12.36
C VAL A 629 -16.14 10.51 -13.27
N GLN A 630 -16.34 9.53 -14.16
CA GLN A 630 -17.46 9.47 -15.08
C GLN A 630 -18.23 8.15 -14.91
N ALA A 631 -19.55 8.24 -14.86
CA ALA A 631 -20.46 7.09 -14.82
C ALA A 631 -21.79 7.42 -15.53
N ASP A 632 -22.63 6.41 -15.75
CA ASP A 632 -23.95 6.62 -16.33
C ASP A 632 -24.96 7.13 -15.29
N ARG A 633 -25.12 6.42 -14.15
CA ARG A 633 -26.13 6.76 -13.14
C ARG A 633 -25.62 7.67 -12.03
N GLN A 634 -24.41 7.41 -11.53
CA GLN A 634 -23.88 8.11 -10.35
C GLN A 634 -22.35 8.20 -10.41
N ALA A 635 -21.82 9.41 -10.36
CA ALA A 635 -20.38 9.67 -10.28
C ALA A 635 -20.05 10.45 -8.99
N VAL A 636 -19.09 9.93 -8.21
CA VAL A 636 -18.60 10.57 -6.99
C VAL A 636 -17.09 10.76 -7.11
N ALA A 637 -16.60 12.00 -7.05
CA ALA A 637 -15.19 12.34 -7.07
C ALA A 637 -14.79 13.04 -5.77
N ARG A 638 -13.85 12.47 -5.01
CA ARG A 638 -13.34 13.03 -3.76
C ARG A 638 -11.84 13.19 -3.83
N VAL A 639 -11.35 14.38 -3.48
CA VAL A 639 -9.93 14.70 -3.50
C VAL A 639 -9.54 15.41 -2.22
N GLU A 640 -8.52 14.88 -1.55
CA GLU A 640 -7.91 15.47 -0.35
C GLU A 640 -6.43 15.70 -0.61
N ALA A 641 -5.98 16.94 -0.49
CA ALA A 641 -4.57 17.32 -0.61
C ALA A 641 -4.14 18.05 0.67
N HIS A 642 -3.14 17.50 1.35
CA HIS A 642 -2.63 18.00 2.62
C HIS A 642 -1.15 18.35 2.48
N GLY A 643 -0.86 19.65 2.48
CA GLY A 643 0.47 20.14 2.76
C GLY A 643 0.84 19.88 4.23
N SER A 644 2.13 19.73 4.47
CA SER A 644 2.74 19.55 5.79
C SER A 644 3.11 20.89 6.46
N THR A 645 3.07 20.90 7.80
CA THR A 645 3.31 22.06 8.68
C THR A 645 4.70 22.02 9.33
N VAL A 646 5.18 23.15 9.83
CA VAL A 646 6.41 23.23 10.65
C VAL A 646 6.09 24.02 11.91
N ASN A 647 6.35 23.47 13.09
CA ASN A 647 6.07 24.15 14.36
C ASN A 647 7.01 25.35 14.56
N GLY A 648 6.49 26.57 14.35
CA GLY A 648 6.75 27.68 15.27
C GLY A 648 7.81 28.74 14.96
N ASN A 649 8.45 28.80 13.80
CA ASN A 649 9.38 29.90 13.47
C ASN A 649 8.97 30.69 12.22
N GLU A 650 8.90 32.02 12.35
CA GLU A 650 8.73 32.95 11.23
C GLU A 650 9.94 32.86 10.28
N GLY A 651 9.74 32.34 9.07
CA GLY A 651 10.79 32.29 8.04
C GLY A 651 10.83 31.02 7.17
N VAL A 652 10.04 29.99 7.49
CA VAL A 652 10.01 28.73 6.73
C VAL A 652 8.91 28.76 5.67
N VAL A 653 9.25 28.39 4.43
CA VAL A 653 8.27 28.24 3.35
C VAL A 653 7.57 26.90 3.55
N ALA A 654 6.32 26.92 4.03
CA ALA A 654 5.53 25.70 4.11
C ALA A 654 5.04 25.28 2.72
N SER A 655 4.34 24.15 2.68
CA SER A 655 4.00 23.44 1.45
C SER A 655 2.68 23.91 0.82
N ASN A 656 2.57 23.76 -0.50
CA ASN A 656 1.32 24.03 -1.22
C ASN A 656 0.42 22.79 -1.22
N ALA A 657 -0.90 23.03 -1.21
CA ALA A 657 -1.92 22.00 -1.34
C ALA A 657 -2.88 22.33 -2.50
N SER A 658 -3.03 21.41 -3.46
CA SER A 658 -3.94 21.57 -4.59
C SER A 658 -4.85 20.35 -4.76
N ALA A 659 -6.16 20.55 -4.70
CA ALA A 659 -7.17 19.51 -4.89
C ALA A 659 -8.13 19.86 -6.03
N GLN A 660 -8.31 18.96 -7.00
CA GLN A 660 -9.24 19.14 -8.12
C GLN A 660 -10.15 17.92 -8.30
N ALA A 661 -11.43 18.04 -7.99
CA ALA A 661 -12.42 16.97 -8.13
C ALA A 661 -13.41 17.29 -9.26
N ARG A 662 -13.63 16.35 -10.17
CA ARG A 662 -14.61 16.46 -11.25
C ARG A 662 -15.45 15.20 -11.39
N ALA A 663 -16.77 15.32 -11.24
CA ALA A 663 -17.72 14.23 -11.38
C ALA A 663 -18.67 14.47 -12.56
N ILE A 664 -18.88 13.47 -13.42
CA ILE A 664 -19.73 13.56 -14.62
C ILE A 664 -20.67 12.36 -14.68
N SER A 665 -21.97 12.62 -14.78
CA SER A 665 -23.01 11.59 -14.79
C SER A 665 -24.23 12.03 -15.58
N ALA A 666 -24.92 11.08 -16.23
CA ALA A 666 -26.24 11.33 -16.80
C ALA A 666 -27.35 11.31 -15.72
N GLY A 667 -27.04 10.83 -14.52
CA GLY A 667 -27.89 10.88 -13.33
C GLY A 667 -27.36 11.84 -12.26
N GLU A 668 -26.86 11.30 -11.15
CA GLU A 668 -26.33 12.05 -10.01
C GLU A 668 -24.82 12.30 -10.13
N ALA A 669 -24.35 13.48 -9.71
CA ALA A 669 -22.92 13.81 -9.68
C ALA A 669 -22.55 14.54 -8.37
N ASP A 670 -21.51 14.05 -7.69
CA ASP A 670 -20.97 14.62 -6.43
C ASP A 670 -19.46 14.82 -6.55
N ALA A 671 -18.99 16.07 -6.37
CA ALA A 671 -17.58 16.42 -6.42
C ALA A 671 -17.15 17.14 -5.13
N LEU A 672 -16.15 16.61 -4.42
CA LEU A 672 -15.58 17.21 -3.22
C LEU A 672 -14.07 17.37 -3.37
N ALA A 673 -13.58 18.60 -3.23
CA ALA A 673 -12.15 18.92 -3.22
C ALA A 673 -11.78 19.60 -1.90
N ILE A 674 -10.78 19.06 -1.20
CA ILE A 674 -10.26 19.59 0.05
C ILE A 674 -8.76 19.82 -0.10
N ALA A 675 -8.31 21.06 0.04
CA ALA A 675 -6.90 21.45 0.02
C ALA A 675 -6.51 22.11 1.35
N ARG A 676 -5.61 21.51 2.11
CA ARG A 676 -5.13 22.07 3.37
C ARG A 676 -3.63 22.32 3.29
N ALA A 677 -3.26 23.58 3.10
CA ALA A 677 -1.91 24.07 3.36
C ALA A 677 -1.84 24.68 4.76
N ASP A 678 -0.63 24.80 5.32
CA ASP A 678 -0.42 25.47 6.60
C ASP A 678 -0.75 26.98 6.49
N LEU A 679 -1.17 27.58 7.61
CA LEU A 679 -1.49 29.02 7.71
C LEU A 679 -0.24 29.91 7.86
N GLY A 680 0.97 29.36 7.70
CA GLY A 680 2.21 30.15 7.62
C GLY A 680 2.25 31.08 6.39
N LYS A 681 2.92 32.23 6.52
CA LYS A 681 3.04 33.27 5.47
C LYS A 681 3.50 32.65 4.13
N SER A 682 2.91 33.09 3.00
CA SER A 682 3.20 32.64 1.61
C SER A 682 2.70 31.26 1.13
N ASN A 683 2.05 30.43 1.95
CA ASN A 683 1.53 29.12 1.50
C ASN A 683 0.25 29.24 0.66
N ARG A 684 0.09 28.36 -0.34
CA ARG A 684 -1.10 28.35 -1.20
C ARG A 684 -1.95 27.10 -1.02
N GLY A 685 -3.24 27.30 -0.73
CA GLY A 685 -4.28 26.26 -0.76
C GLY A 685 -5.25 26.49 -1.93
N THR A 686 -5.37 25.54 -2.84
CA THR A 686 -6.33 25.63 -3.96
C THR A 686 -7.25 24.42 -4.03
N ALA A 687 -8.56 24.63 -3.90
CA ALA A 687 -9.56 23.58 -4.06
C ALA A 687 -10.51 23.91 -5.21
N ARG A 688 -10.73 22.96 -6.12
CA ARG A 688 -11.68 23.08 -7.22
C ARG A 688 -12.57 21.85 -7.31
N ALA A 689 -13.88 22.03 -7.22
CA ALA A 689 -14.87 20.97 -7.41
C ALA A 689 -15.80 21.30 -8.58
N GLU A 690 -16.02 20.33 -9.47
CA GLU A 690 -16.94 20.46 -10.61
C GLU A 690 -17.83 19.22 -10.72
N ALA A 691 -19.14 19.39 -10.55
CA ALA A 691 -20.13 18.33 -10.73
C ALA A 691 -21.01 18.62 -11.95
N VAL A 692 -21.12 17.64 -12.85
CA VAL A 692 -21.97 17.69 -14.05
C VAL A 692 -22.92 16.51 -14.00
N GLY A 693 -24.14 16.73 -13.55
CA GLY A 693 -25.20 15.72 -13.46
C GLY A 693 -26.27 15.89 -14.54
N GLY A 694 -27.18 14.93 -14.60
CA GLY A 694 -28.40 15.02 -15.39
C GLY A 694 -29.58 15.43 -14.53
N ASN A 695 -30.59 14.57 -14.46
CA ASN A 695 -31.86 14.85 -13.76
C ASN A 695 -31.81 14.52 -12.25
N GLY A 696 -30.69 13.97 -11.76
CA GLY A 696 -30.49 13.64 -10.34
C GLY A 696 -29.85 14.77 -9.55
N THR A 697 -29.57 14.52 -8.27
CA THR A 697 -28.83 15.48 -7.42
C THR A 697 -27.45 15.76 -7.99
N THR A 698 -27.10 17.05 -8.06
CA THR A 698 -25.78 17.52 -8.48
C THR A 698 -25.20 18.42 -7.40
N SER A 699 -24.05 18.04 -6.82
CA SER A 699 -23.40 18.79 -5.73
C SER A 699 -21.91 18.94 -5.96
N ALA A 700 -21.38 20.15 -5.76
CA ALA A 700 -19.95 20.44 -5.80
C ALA A 700 -19.51 21.19 -4.54
N ALA A 701 -18.47 20.71 -3.86
CA ALA A 701 -17.93 21.32 -2.65
C ALA A 701 -16.40 21.49 -2.73
N ALA A 702 -15.91 22.71 -2.53
CA ALA A 702 -14.49 23.05 -2.51
C ALA A 702 -14.13 23.69 -1.16
N LEU A 703 -13.21 23.07 -0.42
CA LEU A 703 -12.74 23.54 0.88
C LEU A 703 -11.24 23.76 0.82
N ALA A 704 -10.77 24.98 1.08
CA ALA A 704 -9.35 25.31 1.00
C ALA A 704 -8.86 26.05 2.26
N MET A 705 -7.60 25.80 2.65
CA MET A 705 -6.93 26.45 3.78
C MET A 705 -5.47 26.76 3.44
N GLY A 706 -4.91 27.88 3.93
CA GLY A 706 -3.53 28.30 3.70
C GLY A 706 -3.32 29.80 4.01
N ALA A 707 -2.20 30.40 3.58
CA ALA A 707 -2.08 31.86 3.65
C ALA A 707 -2.82 32.56 2.51
N ASN A 708 -2.63 32.05 1.29
CA ASN A 708 -3.29 32.50 0.06
C ASN A 708 -4.19 31.39 -0.45
N VAL A 709 -5.50 31.62 -0.48
CA VAL A 709 -6.47 30.54 -0.63
C VAL A 709 -7.46 30.82 -1.74
N ASP A 710 -7.71 29.81 -2.59
CA ASP A 710 -8.71 29.86 -3.66
C ASP A 710 -9.59 28.61 -3.63
N ALA A 711 -10.90 28.80 -3.44
CA ALA A 711 -11.90 27.73 -3.43
C ALA A 711 -12.96 27.97 -4.50
N VAL A 712 -13.09 27.04 -5.45
CA VAL A 712 -14.04 27.15 -6.57
C VAL A 712 -14.93 25.91 -6.65
N ALA A 713 -16.23 26.09 -6.55
CA ALA A 713 -17.23 25.03 -6.69
C ALA A 713 -18.20 25.35 -7.84
N LEU A 714 -18.35 24.38 -8.76
CA LEU A 714 -19.16 24.51 -9.96
C LEU A 714 -20.12 23.33 -10.07
N SER A 715 -21.42 23.58 -10.19
CA SER A 715 -22.42 22.53 -10.38
C SER A 715 -23.26 22.80 -11.63
N ARG A 716 -23.50 21.75 -12.43
CA ARG A 716 -24.25 21.82 -13.70
C ARG A 716 -25.21 20.64 -13.81
N ALA A 717 -26.49 20.91 -14.06
CA ALA A 717 -27.50 19.87 -14.13
C ALA A 717 -28.50 20.09 -15.27
N THR A 718 -29.15 19.01 -15.72
CA THR A 718 -30.26 19.05 -16.69
C THR A 718 -31.57 18.69 -15.99
N GLY A 719 -32.40 19.67 -15.65
CA GLY A 719 -33.69 19.43 -15.00
C GLY A 719 -33.61 18.77 -13.61
N ALA A 720 -32.52 18.96 -12.87
CA ALA A 720 -32.38 18.44 -11.51
C ALA A 720 -33.25 19.19 -10.50
N SER A 721 -33.83 18.45 -9.57
CA SER A 721 -34.56 18.98 -8.41
C SER A 721 -33.64 19.57 -7.33
N LEU A 722 -32.35 19.23 -7.37
CA LEU A 722 -31.32 19.81 -6.50
C LEU A 722 -29.98 19.91 -7.24
N ASN A 723 -29.54 21.14 -7.46
CA ASN A 723 -28.25 21.46 -8.04
C ASN A 723 -27.57 22.57 -7.23
N GLU A 724 -26.46 22.24 -6.57
CA GLU A 724 -25.83 23.11 -5.57
C GLU A 724 -24.29 23.14 -5.69
N ALA A 725 -23.72 24.29 -5.32
CA ALA A 725 -22.28 24.45 -5.19
C ALA A 725 -21.92 25.16 -3.87
N TYR A 726 -20.80 24.78 -3.28
CA TYR A 726 -20.30 25.33 -2.02
C TYR A 726 -18.78 25.51 -2.06
N ALA A 727 -18.31 26.73 -1.83
CA ALA A 727 -16.90 27.04 -1.72
C ALA A 727 -16.60 27.64 -0.34
N HIS A 728 -15.56 27.16 0.32
CA HIS A 728 -15.09 27.68 1.60
C HIS A 728 -13.57 27.84 1.61
N ALA A 729 -13.08 28.99 2.06
CA ALA A 729 -11.66 29.33 2.12
C ALA A 729 -11.30 29.88 3.51
N THR A 730 -10.25 29.36 4.13
CA THR A 730 -9.70 29.89 5.40
C THR A 730 -8.28 30.38 5.19
N GLY A 731 -8.10 31.70 5.16
CA GLY A 731 -6.83 32.38 4.84
C GLY A 731 -6.25 33.16 6.02
N VAL A 732 -4.95 33.50 5.96
CA VAL A 732 -4.33 34.52 6.84
C VAL A 732 -3.78 35.74 6.09
N GLU A 733 -3.68 35.66 4.76
CA GLU A 733 -3.29 36.79 3.90
C GLU A 733 -4.42 37.12 2.94
N THR A 734 -4.79 36.17 2.07
CA THR A 734 -5.87 36.35 1.09
C THR A 734 -6.75 35.11 1.01
N ALA A 735 -8.06 35.33 0.81
CA ALA A 735 -9.03 34.27 0.57
C ALA A 735 -9.98 34.67 -0.56
N SER A 736 -10.22 33.74 -1.49
CA SER A 736 -11.25 33.86 -2.52
C SER A 736 -12.14 32.62 -2.56
N THR A 737 -13.45 32.85 -2.68
CA THR A 737 -14.46 31.80 -2.89
C THR A 737 -15.31 32.11 -4.11
N LEU A 738 -15.65 31.07 -4.87
CA LEU A 738 -16.61 31.14 -5.96
C LEU A 738 -17.48 29.88 -5.96
N ALA A 739 -18.78 30.05 -5.75
CA ALA A 739 -19.79 29.03 -5.99
C ALA A 739 -20.64 29.43 -7.20
N ARG A 740 -20.87 28.48 -8.11
CA ARG A 740 -21.76 28.69 -9.25
C ARG A 740 -22.56 27.43 -9.58
N SER A 741 -23.86 27.57 -9.67
CA SER A 741 -24.79 26.50 -10.05
C SER A 741 -25.53 26.86 -11.33
N VAL A 742 -25.61 25.93 -12.28
CA VAL A 742 -26.32 26.10 -13.56
C VAL A 742 -27.27 24.94 -13.79
N SER A 743 -28.54 25.22 -14.00
CA SER A 743 -29.52 24.22 -14.42
C SER A 743 -30.12 24.58 -15.77
N THR A 744 -30.19 23.61 -16.67
CA THR A 744 -30.81 23.75 -17.99
C THR A 744 -32.05 22.86 -18.10
N GLY A 745 -33.13 23.41 -18.62
CA GLY A 745 -34.41 22.73 -18.84
C GLY A 745 -34.77 22.63 -20.32
N THR A 746 -36.02 22.29 -20.59
CA THR A 746 -36.57 22.28 -21.95
C THR A 746 -36.78 23.70 -22.48
N GLY A 747 -36.86 23.87 -23.81
CA GLY A 747 -37.21 25.16 -24.42
C GLY A 747 -36.19 26.29 -24.24
N GLY A 748 -34.94 25.98 -23.92
CA GLY A 748 -33.89 26.98 -23.69
C GLY A 748 -33.89 27.59 -22.28
N LEU A 749 -34.75 27.10 -21.37
CA LEU A 749 -34.81 27.55 -19.98
C LEU A 749 -33.47 27.29 -19.28
N THR A 750 -32.85 28.33 -18.73
CA THR A 750 -31.61 28.21 -17.95
C THR A 750 -31.67 29.08 -16.71
N VAL A 751 -31.22 28.54 -15.58
CA VAL A 751 -31.00 29.29 -14.33
C VAL A 751 -29.53 29.18 -13.96
N THR A 752 -28.89 30.31 -13.69
CA THR A 752 -27.53 30.35 -13.18
C THR A 752 -27.48 31.18 -11.90
N THR A 753 -27.02 30.61 -10.80
CA THR A 753 -26.73 31.37 -9.57
C THR A 753 -25.24 31.44 -9.34
N THR A 754 -24.75 32.60 -8.88
CA THR A 754 -23.33 32.84 -8.56
C THR A 754 -23.24 33.51 -7.20
N ALA A 755 -22.29 33.07 -6.38
CA ALA A 755 -21.89 33.72 -5.15
C ALA A 755 -20.36 33.74 -5.08
N SER A 756 -19.77 34.88 -4.72
CA SER A 756 -18.33 35.00 -4.53
C SER A 756 -17.95 36.01 -3.46
N SER A 757 -16.84 35.75 -2.79
CA SER A 757 -16.25 36.61 -1.76
C SER A 757 -14.74 36.65 -1.98
N ALA A 758 -14.11 37.83 -1.91
CA ALA A 758 -12.65 37.96 -2.07
C ALA A 758 -12.09 39.16 -1.29
N GLY A 759 -10.92 38.98 -0.66
CA GLY A 759 -10.28 40.03 0.14
C GLY A 759 -9.23 39.51 1.14
N ALA A 760 -8.82 40.40 2.06
CA ALA A 760 -7.76 40.14 3.03
C ALA A 760 -8.28 39.34 4.22
N ALA A 761 -7.64 38.23 4.53
CA ALA A 761 -8.08 37.30 5.57
C ALA A 761 -7.33 37.54 6.89
N ASP A 762 -7.72 38.55 7.67
CA ASP A 762 -7.05 38.83 8.94
C ASP A 762 -7.33 37.72 9.98
N GLY A 763 -6.27 37.15 10.57
CA GLY A 763 -6.38 36.30 11.75
C GLY A 763 -6.96 34.89 11.55
N GLY A 764 -6.98 34.34 10.33
CA GLY A 764 -7.49 32.99 10.07
C GLY A 764 -9.01 32.93 9.88
N THR A 765 -9.62 34.01 9.42
CA THR A 765 -11.06 34.08 9.13
C THR A 765 -11.44 33.17 7.96
N GLY A 766 -12.61 32.52 8.06
CA GLY A 766 -13.14 31.57 7.08
C GLY A 766 -14.30 32.17 6.28
N TRP A 767 -14.23 32.07 4.95
CA TRP A 767 -15.08 32.76 3.99
C TRP A 767 -15.85 31.73 3.19
N GLY A 768 -17.15 31.92 2.97
CA GLY A 768 -17.99 30.95 2.27
C GLY A 768 -18.83 31.56 1.15
N ALA A 769 -19.01 30.79 0.08
CA ALA A 769 -19.96 31.07 -0.99
C ALA A 769 -20.83 29.83 -1.24
N ALA A 770 -22.14 30.01 -1.36
CA ALA A 770 -23.09 28.93 -1.60
C ALA A 770 -24.09 29.29 -2.70
N THR A 771 -24.35 28.35 -3.61
CA THR A 771 -25.35 28.54 -4.66
C THR A 771 -26.28 27.36 -4.81
N SER A 772 -27.50 27.62 -5.26
CA SER A 772 -28.41 26.59 -5.78
C SER A 772 -29.19 27.15 -6.98
N ALA A 773 -29.31 26.36 -8.05
CA ALA A 773 -30.06 26.74 -9.25
C ALA A 773 -30.92 25.56 -9.68
N ASN A 774 -32.25 25.64 -9.57
CA ASN A 774 -33.15 24.53 -9.85
C ASN A 774 -34.20 24.91 -10.92
N ILE A 775 -34.81 23.89 -11.53
CA ILE A 775 -35.93 24.05 -12.46
C ILE A 775 -37.06 23.12 -11.99
N GLY A 776 -38.21 23.70 -11.65
CA GLY A 776 -39.28 22.98 -10.96
C GLY A 776 -38.97 22.74 -9.49
N GLY A 777 -39.98 22.27 -8.74
CA GLY A 777 -39.85 21.98 -7.32
C GLY A 777 -39.97 23.22 -6.43
N ALA A 778 -39.57 23.05 -5.16
CA ALA A 778 -39.52 24.12 -4.18
C ALA A 778 -38.26 24.98 -4.32
N LEU A 779 -38.27 26.15 -3.69
CA LEU A 779 -37.05 26.92 -3.48
C LEU A 779 -36.11 26.14 -2.56
N GLY A 780 -34.85 25.95 -2.97
CA GLY A 780 -33.85 25.31 -2.13
C GLY A 780 -33.58 26.16 -0.88
N THR A 781 -34.12 25.76 0.26
CA THR A 781 -33.79 26.33 1.57
C THR A 781 -32.59 25.59 2.12
N ARG A 782 -31.42 26.21 2.09
CA ARG A 782 -30.21 25.61 2.67
C ARG A 782 -30.16 25.95 4.16
N ASP A 783 -30.08 24.93 5.01
CA ASP A 783 -29.86 25.10 6.45
C ASP A 783 -28.37 25.44 6.63
N LEU A 784 -28.06 26.74 6.66
CA LEU A 784 -26.69 27.28 6.70
C LEU A 784 -26.14 27.18 8.13
N VAL A 785 -25.58 26.02 8.47
CA VAL A 785 -25.08 25.72 9.83
C VAL A 785 -23.58 26.08 10.02
N LEU A 786 -22.86 26.54 8.99
CA LEU A 786 -21.40 26.71 9.06
C LEU A 786 -20.90 28.05 8.50
N GLY A 787 -20.52 28.97 9.40
CA GLY A 787 -19.58 30.08 9.13
C GLY A 787 -20.11 31.31 8.40
N ASP A 788 -19.17 32.18 8.02
CA ASP A 788 -19.41 33.45 7.32
C ASP A 788 -19.65 33.18 5.82
N VAL A 789 -20.92 33.15 5.37
CA VAL A 789 -21.30 32.65 4.03
C VAL A 789 -22.18 33.65 3.27
N GLY A 790 -21.79 33.99 2.04
CA GLY A 790 -22.67 34.59 1.04
C GLY A 790 -23.40 33.53 0.22
N PHE A 791 -24.69 33.71 -0.04
CA PHE A 791 -25.48 32.71 -0.75
C PHE A 791 -26.47 33.28 -1.78
N ALA A 792 -26.68 32.51 -2.85
CA ALA A 792 -27.68 32.80 -3.89
C ALA A 792 -28.41 31.51 -4.30
N SER A 793 -29.71 31.42 -4.01
CA SER A 793 -30.56 30.29 -4.37
C SER A 793 -31.66 30.76 -5.30
N ALA A 794 -31.92 30.03 -6.38
CA ALA A 794 -33.01 30.33 -7.30
C ALA A 794 -33.63 29.07 -7.91
N THR A 795 -34.95 29.12 -8.10
CA THR A 795 -35.71 28.09 -8.81
C THR A 795 -36.52 28.75 -9.92
N ALA A 796 -36.36 28.30 -11.16
CA ALA A 796 -37.26 28.69 -12.25
C ALA A 796 -38.45 27.73 -12.32
N LEU A 797 -39.60 28.27 -12.75
CA LEU A 797 -40.88 27.57 -12.80
C LEU A 797 -41.18 26.80 -11.49
N PRO A 798 -41.20 27.48 -10.33
CA PRO A 798 -41.42 26.82 -9.05
C PRO A 798 -42.80 26.15 -8.99
N ASP A 799 -42.89 25.03 -8.29
CA ASP A 799 -44.15 24.29 -8.15
C ASP A 799 -45.19 25.15 -7.43
N ALA A 800 -46.43 25.20 -7.94
CA ALA A 800 -47.50 26.02 -7.37
C ALA A 800 -47.71 25.74 -5.86
N ALA A 801 -47.62 24.48 -5.45
CA ALA A 801 -47.73 24.08 -4.04
C ALA A 801 -46.62 24.68 -3.15
N SER A 802 -45.39 24.82 -3.69
CA SER A 802 -44.27 25.43 -2.97
C SER A 802 -44.39 26.95 -2.83
N MET A 803 -45.10 27.59 -3.76
CA MET A 803 -45.31 29.04 -3.76
C MET A 803 -46.42 29.50 -2.80
N VAL A 804 -47.39 28.64 -2.46
CA VAL A 804 -48.50 28.98 -1.54
C VAL A 804 -48.02 29.58 -0.21
N PRO A 805 -47.12 28.92 0.57
CA PRO A 805 -46.69 29.46 1.86
C PRO A 805 -45.84 30.74 1.69
N ILE A 806 -45.04 30.82 0.63
CA ILE A 806 -44.16 31.97 0.35
C ILE A 806 -45.00 33.22 0.03
N LEU A 807 -46.00 33.09 -0.84
CA LEU A 807 -46.87 34.19 -1.23
C LEU A 807 -47.86 34.58 -0.12
N ALA A 808 -48.27 33.64 0.73
CA ALA A 808 -49.13 33.93 1.87
C ALA A 808 -48.45 34.86 2.91
N ALA A 809 -47.11 34.83 2.98
CA ALA A 809 -46.33 35.71 3.84
C ALA A 809 -46.14 37.14 3.28
N ALA A 810 -46.42 37.36 1.99
CA ALA A 810 -46.21 38.63 1.28
C ALA A 810 -47.44 39.01 0.43
N PRO A 811 -48.55 39.44 1.05
CA PRO A 811 -49.83 39.66 0.37
C PRO A 811 -49.82 40.75 -0.71
N ALA A 812 -49.05 41.83 -0.55
CA ALA A 812 -48.97 42.89 -1.57
C ALA A 812 -48.18 42.42 -2.81
N ALA A 813 -47.05 41.74 -2.61
CA ALA A 813 -46.29 41.11 -3.68
C ALA A 813 -47.12 40.02 -4.39
N ALA A 814 -47.84 39.19 -3.61
CA ALA A 814 -48.74 38.17 -4.15
C ALA A 814 -49.85 38.76 -5.01
N ALA A 815 -50.48 39.87 -4.60
CA ALA A 815 -51.52 40.54 -5.37
C ALA A 815 -51.01 41.09 -6.72
N ALA A 816 -49.76 41.56 -6.77
CA ALA A 816 -49.12 42.02 -8.00
C ALA A 816 -48.78 40.85 -8.95
N LEU A 817 -48.31 39.73 -8.39
CA LEU A 817 -47.94 38.53 -9.15
C LEU A 817 -49.15 37.70 -9.61
N ALA A 818 -50.29 37.78 -8.92
CA ALA A 818 -51.52 37.03 -9.24
C ALA A 818 -52.09 37.30 -10.65
N LYS A 819 -51.67 38.40 -11.30
CA LYS A 819 -52.09 38.77 -12.66
C LYS A 819 -51.24 38.13 -13.76
N GLY A 820 -50.21 37.36 -13.39
CA GLY A 820 -49.25 36.78 -14.31
C GLY A 820 -48.80 35.37 -13.91
N GLU A 821 -47.87 34.86 -14.68
CA GLU A 821 -47.16 33.61 -14.43
C GLU A 821 -45.89 33.90 -13.62
N ILE A 822 -45.65 33.12 -12.56
CA ILE A 822 -44.41 33.21 -11.78
C ILE A 822 -43.35 32.37 -12.49
N ILE A 823 -42.35 33.04 -13.03
CA ILE A 823 -41.29 32.40 -13.82
C ILE A 823 -40.08 32.03 -12.96
N ALA A 824 -39.88 32.70 -11.83
CA ALA A 824 -38.78 32.41 -10.92
C ALA A 824 -39.05 32.88 -9.49
N VAL A 825 -38.38 32.23 -8.55
CA VAL A 825 -38.27 32.62 -7.14
C VAL A 825 -36.82 32.45 -6.69
N GLY A 826 -36.34 33.31 -5.79
CA GLY A 826 -34.99 33.19 -5.27
C GLY A 826 -34.80 33.84 -3.90
N THR A 827 -33.67 33.50 -3.29
CA THR A 827 -33.17 34.08 -2.04
C THR A 827 -31.73 34.49 -2.24
N MET A 828 -31.35 35.67 -1.75
CA MET A 828 -29.96 36.10 -1.67
C MET A 828 -29.68 36.66 -0.28
N GLY A 829 -28.42 36.53 0.14
CA GLY A 829 -27.97 37.15 1.37
C GLY A 829 -26.59 36.74 1.82
N ILE A 830 -26.24 37.26 2.99
CA ILE A 830 -25.05 36.89 3.76
C ILE A 830 -25.48 36.46 5.16
N GLN A 831 -24.71 35.58 5.79
CA GLN A 831 -24.90 35.17 7.17
C GLN A 831 -23.57 35.27 7.92
N SER A 832 -23.54 36.09 8.99
CA SER A 832 -22.36 36.38 9.82
C SER A 832 -21.15 36.82 8.99
N ALA A 833 -20.89 38.10 8.69
CA ALA A 833 -19.61 38.46 8.05
C ALA A 833 -19.08 39.85 8.46
N ALA A 834 -17.85 39.88 8.98
CA ALA A 834 -16.96 41.06 8.90
C ALA A 834 -16.32 41.11 7.49
N PRO A 835 -15.83 42.25 6.97
CA PRO A 835 -15.81 42.54 5.53
C PRO A 835 -14.90 41.59 4.73
N PRO A 836 -15.50 40.86 3.77
CA PRO A 836 -15.37 41.21 2.35
C PRO A 836 -16.65 41.68 1.66
N SER A 837 -16.49 42.28 0.48
CA SER A 837 -17.55 42.45 -0.52
C SER A 837 -18.00 41.09 -1.04
N ASN A 838 -19.30 40.80 -0.97
CA ASN A 838 -19.91 39.60 -1.53
C ASN A 838 -20.70 39.96 -2.78
N LEU A 839 -20.41 39.29 -3.90
CA LEU A 839 -21.18 39.42 -5.12
C LEU A 839 -22.10 38.21 -5.28
N LEU A 840 -23.40 38.46 -5.35
CA LEU A 840 -24.46 37.46 -5.44
C LEU A 840 -25.28 37.71 -6.70
N SER A 841 -25.64 36.66 -7.45
CA SER A 841 -26.49 36.83 -8.62
C SER A 841 -27.32 35.60 -8.97
N ALA A 842 -28.42 35.84 -9.68
CA ALA A 842 -29.26 34.86 -10.32
C ALA A 842 -29.63 35.35 -11.72
N ASN A 843 -29.25 34.58 -12.74
CA ASN A 843 -29.57 34.82 -14.13
C ASN A 843 -30.61 33.83 -14.63
N PHE A 844 -31.65 34.32 -15.28
CA PHE A 844 -32.77 33.54 -15.80
C PHE A 844 -32.89 33.75 -17.30
N GLN A 845 -32.80 32.67 -18.06
CA GLN A 845 -33.05 32.66 -19.49
C GLN A 845 -34.31 31.86 -19.77
N PHE A 846 -35.30 32.47 -20.42
CA PHE A 846 -36.58 31.84 -20.74
C PHE A 846 -37.19 32.51 -21.99
N ALA A 847 -38.15 31.85 -22.64
CA ALA A 847 -38.82 32.41 -23.81
C ALA A 847 -40.18 33.00 -23.46
N THR A 848 -40.53 34.11 -24.09
CA THR A 848 -41.88 34.68 -24.11
C THR A 848 -42.49 34.51 -25.50
N ASP A 849 -43.75 34.09 -25.55
CA ASP A 849 -44.51 33.88 -26.79
C ASP A 849 -45.05 35.18 -27.41
N ALA A 850 -45.24 36.20 -26.58
CA ALA A 850 -45.72 37.52 -26.92
C ALA A 850 -45.07 38.56 -25.99
N PRO A 851 -45.21 39.88 -26.25
CA PRO A 851 -44.81 40.89 -25.29
C PRO A 851 -45.50 40.70 -23.93
N ARG A 852 -44.75 40.80 -22.82
CA ARG A 852 -45.23 40.60 -21.44
C ARG A 852 -44.70 41.71 -20.52
N TYR A 853 -45.41 42.08 -19.47
CA TYR A 853 -44.87 42.94 -18.41
C TYR A 853 -44.09 42.11 -17.38
N LEU A 854 -42.88 42.55 -17.05
CA LEU A 854 -42.05 41.97 -15.99
C LEU A 854 -42.31 42.68 -14.65
N THR A 855 -42.54 41.89 -13.61
CA THR A 855 -42.73 42.36 -12.24
C THR A 855 -41.74 41.65 -11.33
N LEU A 856 -41.03 42.40 -10.49
CA LEU A 856 -40.24 41.90 -9.36
C LEU A 856 -41.07 42.02 -8.08
N GLY A 857 -41.42 40.91 -7.45
CA GLY A 857 -41.99 40.86 -6.11
C GLY A 857 -40.90 40.71 -5.06
N LEU A 858 -40.87 41.57 -4.06
CA LEU A 858 -40.01 41.50 -2.88
C LEU A 858 -40.83 40.88 -1.74
N LEU A 859 -40.42 39.70 -1.29
CA LEU A 859 -41.25 38.82 -0.47
C LEU A 859 -40.97 38.92 1.04
N GLY A 860 -40.02 39.77 1.43
CA GLY A 860 -39.61 39.95 2.82
C GLY A 860 -38.16 39.54 3.10
N THR A 861 -37.75 39.81 4.34
CA THR A 861 -36.47 39.39 4.92
C THR A 861 -36.64 38.11 5.73
N LEU A 862 -35.62 37.24 5.75
CA LEU A 862 -35.73 35.90 6.35
C LEU A 862 -35.19 35.75 7.79
N SER A 863 -34.63 36.80 8.39
CA SER A 863 -34.11 36.73 9.76
C SER A 863 -34.24 38.06 10.51
N ASP A 864 -34.86 38.06 11.69
CA ASP A 864 -35.07 39.29 12.48
C ASP A 864 -33.99 39.52 13.56
N GLN A 865 -33.04 38.60 13.73
CA GLN A 865 -32.05 38.64 14.81
C GLN A 865 -30.63 38.78 14.22
N GLY A 866 -29.95 39.89 14.54
CA GLY A 866 -28.54 40.10 14.18
C GLY A 866 -28.28 40.55 12.73
N LEU A 867 -29.17 41.35 12.15
CA LEU A 867 -28.99 41.87 10.79
C LEU A 867 -27.98 43.02 10.72
N THR A 868 -26.91 42.91 9.92
CA THR A 868 -25.89 43.98 9.74
C THR A 868 -25.28 43.95 8.33
N PHE A 869 -25.04 45.13 7.75
CA PHE A 869 -24.19 45.38 6.57
C PHE A 869 -23.73 46.85 6.58
N SER A 870 -22.69 47.20 5.81
CA SER A 870 -22.30 48.60 5.56
C SER A 870 -22.95 49.15 4.30
N ASP A 871 -22.91 48.38 3.22
CA ASP A 871 -23.48 48.74 1.92
C ASP A 871 -24.18 47.54 1.30
N LEU A 872 -25.34 47.80 0.67
CA LEU A 872 -26.06 46.84 -0.16
C LEU A 872 -26.51 47.53 -1.45
N GLU A 873 -26.21 46.95 -2.61
CA GLU A 873 -26.73 47.40 -3.90
C GLU A 873 -27.50 46.26 -4.57
N LEU A 874 -28.76 46.50 -4.95
CA LEU A 874 -29.58 45.60 -5.75
C LEU A 874 -29.67 46.14 -7.19
N THR A 875 -29.32 45.33 -8.17
CA THR A 875 -29.48 45.65 -9.59
C THR A 875 -30.31 44.57 -10.31
N VAL A 876 -31.16 45.01 -11.24
CA VAL A 876 -31.85 44.12 -12.19
C VAL A 876 -31.57 44.60 -13.61
N SER A 877 -31.18 43.69 -14.49
CA SER A 877 -30.93 43.98 -15.90
C SER A 877 -31.58 42.96 -16.82
N SER A 878 -31.86 43.39 -18.05
CA SER A 878 -32.35 42.55 -19.16
C SER A 878 -31.43 42.69 -20.35
N HIS A 879 -30.88 41.58 -20.85
CA HIS A 879 -29.91 41.55 -21.95
C HIS A 879 -28.72 42.51 -21.72
N GLY A 880 -28.24 42.60 -20.48
CA GLY A 880 -27.18 43.53 -20.06
C GLY A 880 -27.61 45.00 -19.93
N THR A 881 -28.86 45.35 -20.23
CA THR A 881 -29.41 46.70 -20.02
C THR A 881 -30.02 46.79 -18.63
N GLN A 882 -29.54 47.72 -17.81
CA GLN A 882 -30.06 47.96 -16.46
C GLN A 882 -31.51 48.46 -16.51
N LEU A 883 -32.40 47.76 -15.81
CA LEU A 883 -33.81 48.12 -15.63
C LEU A 883 -34.06 48.80 -14.29
N PHE A 884 -33.29 48.41 -13.28
CA PHE A 884 -33.45 48.88 -11.90
C PHE A 884 -32.11 48.84 -11.17
N THR A 885 -31.84 49.85 -10.34
CA THR A 885 -30.80 49.80 -9.30
C THR A 885 -31.32 50.50 -8.04
N GLN A 886 -30.92 50.02 -6.88
CA GLN A 886 -31.16 50.65 -5.59
C GLN A 886 -30.03 50.31 -4.63
N SER A 887 -29.45 51.33 -3.99
CA SER A 887 -28.42 51.19 -2.96
C SER A 887 -28.97 51.52 -1.57
N PHE A 888 -28.39 50.90 -0.55
CA PHE A 888 -28.74 51.07 0.87
C PHE A 888 -27.47 51.15 1.70
N ASP A 889 -27.44 52.11 2.62
CA ASP A 889 -26.37 52.35 3.60
C ASP A 889 -26.83 51.97 5.03
N SER A 890 -28.04 51.44 5.18
CA SER A 890 -28.60 51.04 6.48
C SER A 890 -29.56 49.86 6.38
N VAL A 891 -29.50 48.98 7.39
CA VAL A 891 -30.36 47.79 7.51
C VAL A 891 -31.84 48.18 7.57
N ALA A 892 -32.19 49.24 8.30
CA ALA A 892 -33.58 49.68 8.45
C ALA A 892 -34.21 50.10 7.12
N ALA A 893 -33.46 50.81 6.27
CA ALA A 893 -33.94 51.21 4.95
C ALA A 893 -34.13 50.00 4.03
N ALA A 894 -33.19 49.05 4.05
CA ALA A 894 -33.32 47.82 3.28
C ALA A 894 -34.52 46.97 3.76
N GLN A 895 -34.68 46.75 5.07
CA GLN A 895 -35.81 46.01 5.63
C GLN A 895 -37.16 46.59 5.17
N GLN A 896 -37.32 47.92 5.21
CA GLN A 896 -38.54 48.57 4.73
C GLN A 896 -38.77 48.38 3.23
N PHE A 897 -37.71 48.43 2.42
CA PHE A 897 -37.80 48.25 0.98
C PHE A 897 -38.17 46.80 0.60
N PHE A 898 -37.57 45.82 1.27
CA PHE A 898 -37.82 44.40 1.02
C PHE A 898 -39.12 43.88 1.68
N ALA A 899 -39.79 44.67 2.53
CA ALA A 899 -41.02 44.29 3.22
C ALA A 899 -42.25 44.33 2.29
N ASP A 900 -42.59 43.18 1.69
CA ASP A 900 -43.83 42.93 0.95
C ASP A 900 -44.17 44.03 -0.08
N GLN A 901 -43.38 44.13 -1.14
CA GLN A 901 -43.57 45.13 -2.21
C GLN A 901 -43.45 44.51 -3.61
N ALA A 902 -43.92 45.22 -4.62
CA ALA A 902 -43.75 44.83 -6.02
C ALA A 902 -43.30 46.01 -6.89
N ILE A 903 -42.35 45.77 -7.77
CA ILE A 903 -41.75 46.74 -8.69
C ILE A 903 -42.05 46.29 -10.12
N SER A 904 -42.68 47.17 -10.91
CA SER A 904 -42.85 46.92 -12.34
C SER A 904 -41.56 47.32 -13.08
N LEU A 905 -40.96 46.37 -13.80
CA LEU A 905 -39.69 46.53 -14.50
C LEU A 905 -39.87 46.84 -16.00
N GLY A 906 -41.12 47.06 -16.44
CA GLY A 906 -41.46 47.40 -17.81
C GLY A 906 -41.83 46.18 -18.68
N MET A 907 -41.86 46.39 -19.99
CA MET A 907 -42.30 45.41 -20.98
C MET A 907 -41.12 44.64 -21.56
N LEU A 908 -41.25 43.32 -21.60
CA LEU A 908 -40.39 42.39 -22.33
C LEU A 908 -40.92 42.18 -23.75
N GLY A 909 -40.01 42.00 -24.72
CA GLY A 909 -40.37 41.58 -26.07
C GLY A 909 -40.85 40.13 -26.12
N ALA A 910 -41.20 39.65 -27.32
CA ALA A 910 -41.33 38.22 -27.60
C ALA A 910 -39.95 37.61 -27.89
N GLY A 911 -39.78 36.30 -27.66
CA GLY A 911 -38.53 35.58 -27.87
C GLY A 911 -37.77 35.31 -26.57
N MET A 912 -36.48 34.98 -26.69
CA MET A 912 -35.62 34.72 -25.54
C MET A 912 -35.45 35.99 -24.70
N GLN A 913 -35.56 35.82 -23.38
CA GLN A 913 -35.31 36.82 -22.37
C GLN A 913 -34.09 36.37 -21.54
N ASP A 914 -33.30 37.34 -21.07
CA ASP A 914 -32.13 37.12 -20.21
C ASP A 914 -32.18 38.13 -19.07
N ILE A 915 -32.65 37.70 -17.90
CA ILE A 915 -32.91 38.55 -16.74
C ILE A 915 -31.88 38.22 -15.65
N LEU A 916 -31.06 39.21 -15.30
CA LEU A 916 -30.07 39.11 -14.23
C LEU A 916 -30.52 39.93 -13.02
N VAL A 917 -30.69 39.26 -11.89
CA VAL A 917 -30.82 39.87 -10.57
C VAL A 917 -29.46 39.74 -9.88
N SER A 918 -28.88 40.85 -9.42
CA SER A 918 -27.59 40.84 -8.73
C SER A 918 -27.62 41.71 -7.49
N THR A 919 -26.86 41.30 -6.49
CA THR A 919 -26.68 42.06 -5.26
C THR A 919 -25.23 42.04 -4.83
N GLU A 920 -24.70 43.21 -4.49
CA GLU A 920 -23.41 43.34 -3.81
C GLU A 920 -23.68 43.73 -2.35
N ILE A 921 -23.09 42.99 -1.40
CA ILE A 921 -23.25 43.24 0.04
C ILE A 921 -21.87 43.27 0.69
N THR A 922 -21.57 44.37 1.40
CA THR A 922 -20.36 44.50 2.22
C THR A 922 -20.72 44.40 3.69
N GLY A 923 -20.09 43.46 4.41
CA GLY A 923 -20.34 43.23 5.83
C GLY A 923 -19.70 44.29 6.72
N SER A 924 -20.38 44.68 7.81
CA SER A 924 -19.88 45.70 8.76
C SER A 924 -19.43 45.12 10.11
N ASP A 925 -20.02 44.01 10.56
CA ASP A 925 -19.80 43.33 11.84
C ASP A 925 -20.36 41.88 11.75
N ARG A 926 -20.15 41.05 12.79
CA ARG A 926 -20.82 39.73 12.88
C ARG A 926 -22.36 39.89 12.87
N GLY A 927 -22.95 39.65 11.71
CA GLY A 927 -24.38 39.66 11.43
C GLY A 927 -24.64 39.34 9.95
N GLY A 928 -25.90 39.32 9.53
CA GLY A 928 -26.27 38.93 8.16
C GLY A 928 -27.34 39.81 7.53
N PHE A 929 -27.63 39.64 6.24
CA PHE A 929 -28.83 40.20 5.62
C PHE A 929 -29.33 39.26 4.53
N GLN A 930 -30.61 38.95 4.55
CA GLN A 930 -31.21 37.94 3.67
C GLN A 930 -32.59 38.40 3.23
N PHE A 931 -32.88 38.26 1.94
CA PHE A 931 -34.18 38.61 1.37
C PHE A 931 -34.62 37.60 0.31
N GLN A 932 -35.94 37.53 0.12
CA GLN A 932 -36.58 36.70 -0.91
C GLN A 932 -37.22 37.57 -2.00
N TYR A 933 -37.21 37.06 -3.23
CA TYR A 933 -37.84 37.71 -4.37
C TYR A 933 -38.51 36.70 -5.30
N ALA A 934 -39.45 37.17 -6.10
CA ALA A 934 -40.07 36.42 -7.20
C ALA A 934 -40.16 37.28 -8.46
N LEU A 935 -40.03 36.64 -9.62
CA LEU A 935 -40.23 37.27 -10.93
C LEU A 935 -41.53 36.75 -11.53
N GLY A 936 -42.40 37.67 -11.95
CA GLY A 936 -43.64 37.37 -12.64
C GLY A 936 -43.72 38.04 -14.00
N VAL A 937 -44.35 37.36 -14.96
CA VAL A 937 -44.67 37.92 -16.28
C VAL A 937 -46.18 37.93 -16.50
N SER A 938 -46.74 39.05 -16.93
CA SER A 938 -48.18 39.20 -17.18
C SER A 938 -48.46 39.67 -18.60
N ALA A 939 -49.64 39.37 -19.13
CA ALA A 939 -50.04 39.83 -20.46
C ALA A 939 -50.11 41.36 -20.52
N VAL A 940 -49.66 41.94 -21.64
CA VAL A 940 -49.89 43.36 -21.91
C VAL A 940 -51.40 43.55 -22.13
N PRO A 941 -52.09 44.44 -21.38
CA PRO A 941 -53.51 44.69 -21.59
C PRO A 941 -53.78 45.08 -23.05
N GLU A 942 -54.68 44.35 -23.72
CA GLU A 942 -54.95 44.57 -25.14
C GLU A 942 -55.31 46.04 -25.42
N PRO A 943 -54.87 46.63 -26.55
CA PRO A 943 -55.20 48.02 -26.90
C PRO A 943 -56.70 48.34 -26.88
N GLY A 944 -57.56 47.33 -27.09
CA GLY A 944 -59.02 47.47 -27.05
C GLY A 944 -59.57 47.90 -25.69
N SER A 945 -58.91 47.56 -24.58
CA SER A 945 -59.34 47.94 -23.23
C SER A 945 -59.16 49.44 -22.97
N TRP A 946 -58.05 50.00 -23.44
CA TRP A 946 -57.74 51.43 -23.33
C TRP A 946 -58.65 52.26 -24.23
N MET A 947 -58.95 51.79 -25.45
CA MET A 947 -59.93 52.43 -26.31
C MET A 947 -61.35 52.36 -25.74
N LEU A 948 -61.79 51.24 -25.16
CA LEU A 948 -63.12 51.13 -24.55
C LEU A 948 -63.27 52.00 -23.29
N MET A 949 -62.19 52.22 -22.52
CA MET A 949 -62.22 53.11 -21.36
C MET A 949 -62.22 54.59 -21.77
N LEU A 950 -61.45 54.98 -22.79
CA LEU A 950 -61.52 56.32 -23.40
C LEU A 950 -62.88 56.59 -24.04
N VAL A 951 -63.42 55.63 -24.80
CA VAL A 951 -64.75 55.72 -25.41
C VAL A 951 -65.83 55.77 -24.33
N GLY A 952 -65.74 54.93 -23.29
CA GLY A 952 -66.62 54.94 -22.13
C GLY A 952 -66.61 56.27 -21.36
N MET A 953 -65.44 56.89 -21.15
CA MET A 953 -65.32 58.21 -20.52
C MET A 953 -65.92 59.32 -21.40
N THR A 954 -65.70 59.29 -22.71
CA THR A 954 -66.36 60.23 -23.63
C THR A 954 -67.87 60.06 -23.65
N VAL A 955 -68.40 58.83 -23.57
CA VAL A 955 -69.84 58.57 -23.51
C VAL A 955 -70.43 59.05 -22.17
N VAL A 956 -69.75 58.87 -21.05
CA VAL A 956 -70.21 59.38 -19.74
C VAL A 956 -70.15 60.90 -19.66
N LEU A 957 -69.14 61.56 -20.25
CA LEU A 957 -69.06 63.02 -20.37
C LEU A 957 -70.15 63.60 -21.28
N VAL A 958 -70.56 62.88 -22.33
CA VAL A 958 -71.67 63.28 -23.22
C VAL A 958 -73.04 63.05 -22.56
N VAL A 959 -73.21 61.96 -21.80
CA VAL A 959 -74.46 61.68 -21.08
C VAL A 959 -74.66 62.60 -19.86
N THR A 960 -73.59 62.98 -19.16
CA THR A 960 -73.68 63.95 -18.04
C THR A 960 -73.93 65.38 -18.52
N ARG A 961 -73.47 65.76 -19.72
CA ARG A 961 -73.84 67.04 -20.36
C ARG A 961 -75.31 67.11 -20.79
N ARG A 962 -75.95 65.98 -21.13
CA ARG A 962 -77.39 65.93 -21.47
C ARG A 962 -78.33 65.94 -20.26
N ARG A 963 -77.83 65.84 -19.02
CA ARG A 963 -78.65 65.95 -17.78
C ARG A 963 -78.57 67.32 -17.08
N ARG A 964 -77.87 68.30 -17.66
CA ARG A 964 -77.81 69.70 -17.18
C ARG A 964 -78.22 70.73 -18.24
N ALA A 965 -79.02 70.33 -19.23
CA ALA A 965 -79.70 71.21 -20.16
C ALA A 965 -81.21 70.97 -20.06
#